data_AF-A0A938BBA8-F1
#
_entry.id   AF-A0A938BBA8-F1
#
_cell.length_a   1.000
_cell.length_b   1.000
_cell.length_c   1.000
_cell.angle_alpha   90.00
_cell.angle_beta   90.00
_cell.angle_gamma   90.00
#
_symmetry.space_group_name_H-M   'P 1'
#
loop_
_entity.id
_entity.type
_entity.pdbx_description
1 polymer ?
#
loop_
_entity_poly.entity_id
_entity_poly.type
_entity_poly.pdbx_seq_one_letter_code
_entity_poly.pdbx_strand_id
1 'polypeptide(L)'
;MLDFTLIKTGEDFELLCEDLLQAMKFRIDSRPGRGPDQGKDIIAIREVRDDLYGLQEQRFLVECKHHAVSGQSVKESDTQNIVERTLSHQCDHYLLITSTIPSESVKNQIEGIDKNPRINLKASFWAKHDLAEKLHEHPEVWELHTGQYLPKKLTPQTFKTLDSVLDRSSEFFPNRKLFDENLIYFPAEEHQLMQEIQTILLTHTKDRMALLYGDPASGKTVMGLAIAKEMEKQSYTVLYQRLTAKTKLDALWPDFATYGDQKVLFIVDDCHLNMEIATGIYYRFDNIQNAACLLISRKLPKKFRFSMDFDYLDIFEKLEEEDRCFELDIALDTRVINKMSGIIQRYKAYYERIINRSFIVGNEERIIQNVHRNFLSLYFYLSFWPEAEQLDQLDEKLVLEKMYYRYLDNNANRPYLNLLLKYAALYQYEIQFEPSQEEDFEGIEVLTAQGLLEFDPETEYYAFCHSDFARLLLKSYASRSSFQRRYYGNFEQFTIQQVKTYLLSFDDYPANLSEVFSNIVTNKGIDVFTMLLGDDKIKDQVIRFYQNTDSADNLVRFLYYLKLHCLEQLEHFLGRLTIENPSIKDLFLKVKNVLAPFISLLKIIIDVDKIQYENFLNLFNSQEIKDMLINSSLHQIGSSMCYWNKFDLKSAKAVFNSINTYQFLGKVKDHSLSQLGSDLSNLNHVDSDKTREIFDSLELEGLIEKTKAVEFGQLGEALNRLNSVDSDKTREIFDSLELEGLIEKTKAVEFGQLGEALNRLNSVNSDKTRKVFDSLELDELVEKAKKVEFGTLGKALNELNFVNSDKTREIFDSLELEGLVEKTKAVEFGQLGEALNRLNPVNSDKTRKVFDSLELDELVEKAKKVEFGTLGKALNELNSVNSDKTRKVFDSLELDELVEKAKKVKFSRLQKGLSELRLVSQEKAGKIWESIELKLVVPDAINTKYITFLYGLPGLAQASPTKMREFILQLPDDFLFQFDYLKALYNFNRLLFVFHTCECSEAAIKLIVYAQENVHNFIRSKKLKDLASFFSICAHYFDIKNIIFQNRKKWFGKVKYGEPSEIPYFIRVINDQDTELALELLDYVRRNVEGEDILANCFYQLALSFAEQENFTESTAYLKKAIFLFQKSGDNSGLCYTTFALAQNAFKLNNIKKARQLAEQALSYARSQDIHDLQKEIESFIATELS
;
A
#
# COMPACT_ATOMS: atom_id res chain seq x y z
N MET A 1 -35.39 14.65 -15.02
CA MET A 1 -36.34 15.74 -15.37
C MET A 1 -37.71 15.11 -15.58
N LEU A 2 -38.78 15.61 -14.94
CA LEU A 2 -40.12 15.02 -15.02
C LEU A 2 -40.83 15.37 -16.34
N ASP A 3 -41.46 14.37 -16.96
CA ASP A 3 -42.26 14.56 -18.19
C ASP A 3 -43.75 14.63 -17.87
N PHE A 4 -44.28 15.86 -17.76
CA PHE A 4 -45.69 16.11 -17.50
C PHE A 4 -46.62 15.71 -18.66
N THR A 5 -46.13 15.34 -19.85
CA THR A 5 -46.99 14.83 -20.95
C THR A 5 -47.54 13.42 -20.70
N LEU A 6 -47.02 12.74 -19.67
CA LEU A 6 -47.50 11.45 -19.20
C LEU A 6 -48.87 11.55 -18.54
N ILE A 7 -49.17 12.68 -17.91
CA ILE A 7 -50.49 12.98 -17.35
C ILE A 7 -51.39 13.41 -18.50
N LYS A 8 -52.43 12.62 -18.78
CA LYS A 8 -53.20 12.75 -20.03
C LYS A 8 -54.33 13.75 -19.93
N THR A 9 -54.87 13.98 -18.73
CA THR A 9 -56.02 14.85 -18.53
C THR A 9 -55.76 15.91 -17.47
N GLY A 10 -56.51 17.01 -17.53
CA GLY A 10 -56.46 18.05 -16.50
C GLY A 10 -56.91 17.53 -15.13
N GLU A 11 -57.86 16.61 -15.09
CA GLU A 11 -58.37 16.01 -13.85
C GLU A 11 -57.32 15.14 -13.16
N ASP A 12 -56.56 14.34 -13.92
CA ASP A 12 -55.45 13.56 -13.37
C ASP A 12 -54.35 14.50 -12.81
N PHE A 13 -54.16 15.65 -13.44
CA PHE A 13 -53.22 16.67 -12.97
C PHE A 13 -53.71 17.36 -11.68
N GLU A 14 -55.00 17.60 -11.55
CA GLU A 14 -55.61 18.12 -10.32
C GLU A 14 -55.43 17.14 -9.16
N LEU A 15 -55.66 15.83 -9.39
CA LEU A 15 -55.44 14.81 -8.37
C LEU A 15 -53.96 14.69 -7.95
N LEU A 16 -53.03 14.78 -8.90
CA LEU A 16 -51.59 14.87 -8.58
C LEU A 16 -51.30 16.05 -7.64
N CYS A 17 -51.87 17.22 -7.92
CA CYS A 17 -51.64 18.41 -7.12
C CYS A 17 -52.29 18.30 -5.72
N GLU A 18 -53.46 17.65 -5.61
CA GLU A 18 -54.09 17.35 -4.32
C GLU A 18 -53.18 16.47 -3.46
N ASP A 19 -52.72 15.35 -4.01
CA ASP A 19 -51.87 14.39 -3.29
C ASP A 19 -50.52 15.02 -2.90
N LEU A 20 -49.96 15.89 -3.76
CA LEU A 20 -48.74 16.63 -3.46
C LEU A 20 -48.95 17.60 -2.28
N LEU A 21 -50.05 18.36 -2.28
CA LEU A 21 -50.37 19.27 -1.19
C LEU A 21 -50.59 18.51 0.13
N GLN A 22 -51.23 17.35 0.09
CA GLN A 22 -51.39 16.48 1.27
C GLN A 22 -50.03 15.95 1.77
N ALA A 23 -49.15 15.51 0.88
CA ALA A 23 -47.80 15.07 1.22
C ALA A 23 -46.98 16.19 1.90
N MET A 24 -47.18 17.43 1.43
CA MET A 24 -46.63 18.66 2.02
C MET A 24 -47.35 19.13 3.30
N LYS A 25 -48.21 18.28 3.88
CA LYS A 25 -48.95 18.52 5.14
C LYS A 25 -50.00 19.62 5.08
N PHE A 26 -50.52 19.96 3.90
CA PHE A 26 -51.76 20.74 3.81
C PHE A 26 -52.97 19.85 4.12
N ARG A 27 -53.98 20.42 4.76
CA ARG A 27 -55.31 19.80 4.89
C ARG A 27 -56.18 20.23 3.71
N ILE A 28 -56.70 19.27 2.95
CA ILE A 28 -57.60 19.56 1.82
C ILE A 28 -59.04 19.70 2.33
N ASP A 29 -59.60 20.89 2.17
CA ASP A 29 -60.96 21.22 2.60
C ASP A 29 -61.98 21.06 1.44
N SER A 30 -61.55 21.28 0.20
CA SER A 30 -62.33 20.97 -1.01
C SER A 30 -61.45 20.22 -2.00
N ARG A 31 -61.88 19.02 -2.40
CA ARG A 31 -61.23 18.16 -3.40
C ARG A 31 -61.67 18.51 -4.83
N PRO A 32 -60.93 18.08 -5.87
CA PRO A 32 -61.33 18.19 -7.26
C PRO A 32 -62.67 17.47 -7.53
N GLY A 33 -63.54 18.06 -8.35
CA GLY A 33 -64.86 17.52 -8.67
C GLY A 33 -65.33 17.91 -10.07
N ARG A 34 -66.25 17.13 -10.66
CA ARG A 34 -66.85 17.43 -11.97
C ARG A 34 -68.16 18.20 -11.80
N GLY A 35 -68.16 19.52 -12.05
CA GLY A 35 -69.35 20.37 -12.04
C GLY A 35 -69.05 21.85 -12.34
N PRO A 36 -70.06 22.72 -12.50
CA PRO A 36 -69.85 24.16 -12.63
C PRO A 36 -69.41 24.76 -11.28
N ASP A 37 -68.15 24.55 -10.92
CA ASP A 37 -67.62 24.82 -9.57
C ASP A 37 -67.16 26.27 -9.34
N GLN A 38 -67.65 27.22 -10.14
CA GLN A 38 -67.25 28.65 -10.09
C GLN A 38 -65.71 28.86 -10.18
N GLY A 39 -64.99 27.86 -10.70
CA GLY A 39 -63.56 27.91 -10.94
C GLY A 39 -62.68 27.55 -9.73
N LYS A 40 -63.15 26.85 -8.70
CA LYS A 40 -62.22 26.26 -7.72
C LYS A 40 -61.77 24.87 -8.21
N ASP A 41 -60.48 24.58 -8.14
CA ASP A 41 -59.97 23.23 -8.38
C ASP A 41 -59.70 22.54 -7.03
N ILE A 42 -58.95 23.20 -6.13
CA ILE A 42 -58.68 22.69 -4.76
C ILE A 42 -58.76 23.84 -3.74
N ILE A 43 -59.28 23.56 -2.53
CA ILE A 43 -59.10 24.44 -1.36
C ILE A 43 -58.23 23.73 -0.33
N ALA A 44 -57.06 24.30 -0.05
CA ALA A 44 -56.07 23.74 0.87
C ALA A 44 -55.83 24.65 2.07
N ILE A 45 -55.67 24.08 3.26
CA ILE A 45 -55.43 24.81 4.51
C ILE A 45 -54.07 24.40 5.06
N ARG A 46 -53.26 25.41 5.43
CA ARG A 46 -51.99 25.21 6.12
C ARG A 46 -52.06 25.88 7.49
N GLU A 47 -51.75 25.11 8.53
CA GLU A 47 -51.55 25.67 9.87
C GLU A 47 -50.15 26.28 9.95
N VAL A 48 -50.08 27.57 10.27
CA VAL A 48 -48.83 28.31 10.44
C VAL A 48 -48.84 28.96 11.83
N ARG A 49 -47.70 28.92 12.52
CA ARG A 49 -47.56 29.65 13.78
C ARG A 49 -47.25 31.11 13.47
N ASP A 50 -47.97 32.02 14.09
CA ASP A 50 -47.64 33.45 14.05
C ASP A 50 -46.40 33.74 14.91
N ASP A 51 -45.90 34.97 14.81
CA ASP A 51 -44.70 35.44 15.53
C ASP A 51 -44.86 35.44 17.07
N LEU A 52 -46.07 35.15 17.57
CA LEU A 52 -46.42 35.02 18.98
C LEU A 52 -46.79 33.57 19.36
N TYR A 53 -46.47 32.60 18.51
CA TYR A 53 -46.75 31.16 18.67
C TYR A 53 -48.23 30.76 18.66
N GLY A 54 -49.13 31.64 18.23
CA GLY A 54 -50.53 31.34 17.96
C GLY A 54 -50.69 30.55 16.66
N LEU A 55 -51.55 29.52 16.65
CA LEU A 55 -51.88 28.78 15.43
C LEU A 55 -52.85 29.61 14.58
N GLN A 56 -52.44 29.97 13.36
CA GLN A 56 -53.29 30.58 12.35
C GLN A 56 -53.48 29.63 11.16
N GLU A 57 -54.71 29.49 10.70
CA GLU A 57 -55.02 28.75 9.48
C GLU A 57 -54.89 29.69 8.27
N GLN A 58 -54.04 29.33 7.33
CA GLN A 58 -53.95 29.98 6.02
C GLN A 58 -54.73 29.15 5.01
N ARG A 59 -55.74 29.76 4.38
CA ARG A 59 -56.65 29.10 3.44
C ARG A 59 -56.33 29.51 1.99
N PHE A 60 -55.97 28.52 1.17
CA PHE A 60 -55.50 28.67 -0.20
C PHE A 60 -56.59 28.25 -1.19
N LEU A 61 -56.92 29.13 -2.14
CA LEU A 61 -57.57 28.74 -3.38
C LEU A 61 -56.48 28.30 -4.35
N VAL A 62 -56.52 27.02 -4.74
CA VAL A 62 -55.55 26.45 -5.67
C VAL A 62 -56.23 26.21 -7.01
N GLU A 63 -55.62 26.72 -8.07
CA GLU A 63 -56.05 26.55 -9.45
C GLU A 63 -54.96 25.76 -10.21
N CYS A 64 -55.35 24.69 -10.90
CA CYS A 64 -54.46 23.73 -11.54
C CYS A 64 -54.65 23.79 -13.06
N LYS A 65 -53.62 24.18 -13.81
CA LYS A 65 -53.69 24.27 -15.29
C LYS A 65 -52.73 23.33 -15.98
N HIS A 66 -53.29 22.37 -16.71
CA HIS A 66 -52.53 21.37 -17.43
C HIS A 66 -52.48 21.64 -18.94
N HIS A 67 -51.32 22.12 -19.43
CA HIS A 67 -51.10 22.37 -20.86
C HIS A 67 -49.89 21.61 -21.44
N ALA A 68 -49.24 20.72 -20.67
CA ALA A 68 -48.01 20.03 -21.08
C ALA A 68 -48.17 19.28 -22.41
N VAL A 69 -49.30 18.60 -22.65
CA VAL A 69 -49.59 17.90 -23.92
C VAL A 69 -49.64 18.87 -25.11
N SER A 70 -50.15 20.08 -24.91
CA SER A 70 -50.27 21.10 -25.95
C SER A 70 -49.01 21.98 -26.12
N GLY A 71 -48.13 21.98 -25.11
CA GLY A 71 -46.97 22.88 -25.02
C GLY A 71 -47.29 24.37 -24.83
N GLN A 72 -48.57 24.74 -24.71
CA GLN A 72 -48.98 26.14 -24.59
C GLN A 72 -48.72 26.71 -23.18
N SER A 73 -48.41 28.00 -23.12
CA SER A 73 -48.34 28.76 -21.86
C SER A 73 -49.74 29.11 -21.35
N VAL A 74 -49.91 29.19 -20.03
CA VAL A 74 -51.19 29.62 -19.42
C VAL A 74 -51.43 31.11 -19.68
N LYS A 75 -52.57 31.46 -20.27
CA LYS A 75 -52.96 32.83 -20.65
C LYS A 75 -53.97 33.42 -19.67
N GLU A 76 -54.19 34.73 -19.75
CA GLU A 76 -55.20 35.43 -18.94
C GLU A 76 -56.62 34.90 -19.19
N SER A 77 -56.93 34.45 -20.41
CA SER A 77 -58.21 33.80 -20.70
C SER A 77 -58.45 32.53 -19.87
N ASP A 78 -57.37 31.91 -19.42
CA ASP A 78 -57.38 30.64 -18.68
C ASP A 78 -57.45 30.91 -17.16
N THR A 79 -57.17 32.14 -16.72
CA THR A 79 -57.21 32.58 -15.32
C THR A 79 -58.23 33.72 -15.19
N GLN A 80 -59.47 33.38 -14.80
CA GLN A 80 -60.52 34.38 -14.56
C GLN A 80 -60.12 35.32 -13.39
N ASN A 81 -60.94 36.33 -13.07
CA ASN A 81 -60.62 37.35 -12.04
C ASN A 81 -60.17 36.74 -10.69
N ILE A 82 -58.85 36.72 -10.46
CA ILE A 82 -58.18 36.00 -9.36
C ILE A 82 -58.62 36.53 -8.00
N VAL A 83 -58.69 37.86 -7.83
CA VAL A 83 -58.99 38.49 -6.53
C VAL A 83 -60.43 38.19 -6.11
N GLU A 84 -61.38 38.40 -7.04
CA GLU A 84 -62.79 38.19 -6.78
C GLU A 84 -63.11 36.73 -6.45
N ARG A 85 -62.50 35.77 -7.16
CA ARG A 85 -62.68 34.33 -6.92
C ARG A 85 -62.09 33.87 -5.61
N THR A 86 -60.90 34.35 -5.28
CA THR A 86 -60.24 33.94 -4.03
C THR A 86 -61.04 34.44 -2.82
N LEU A 87 -61.56 35.67 -2.90
CA LEU A 87 -62.43 36.22 -1.86
C LEU A 87 -63.81 35.54 -1.81
N SER A 88 -64.43 35.21 -2.96
CA SER A 88 -65.73 34.54 -2.98
C SER A 88 -65.69 33.13 -2.36
N HIS A 89 -64.52 32.48 -2.38
CA HIS A 89 -64.29 31.19 -1.74
C HIS A 89 -63.76 31.29 -0.29
N GLN A 90 -63.73 32.49 0.29
CA GLN A 90 -63.23 32.76 1.64
C GLN A 90 -61.77 32.28 1.84
N CYS A 91 -60.94 32.45 0.82
CA CYS A 91 -59.51 32.16 0.88
C CYS A 91 -58.72 33.47 0.99
N ASP A 92 -57.60 33.42 1.70
CA ASP A 92 -56.70 34.56 1.90
C ASP A 92 -55.42 34.44 1.04
N HIS A 93 -55.23 33.26 0.44
CA HIS A 93 -54.10 32.96 -0.44
C HIS A 93 -54.59 32.37 -1.76
N TYR A 94 -53.91 32.69 -2.85
CA TYR A 94 -54.10 32.11 -4.17
C TYR A 94 -52.82 31.42 -4.64
N LEU A 95 -52.95 30.20 -5.16
CA LEU A 95 -51.84 29.43 -5.72
C LEU A 95 -52.22 28.86 -7.09
N LEU A 96 -51.51 29.30 -8.14
CA LEU A 96 -51.65 28.72 -9.47
C LEU A 96 -50.59 27.63 -9.70
N ILE A 97 -51.00 26.38 -9.90
CA ILE A 97 -50.09 25.27 -10.21
C ILE A 97 -50.22 24.91 -11.69
N THR A 98 -49.12 24.90 -12.43
CA THR A 98 -49.16 24.68 -13.89
C THR A 98 -48.13 23.67 -14.37
N SER A 99 -48.51 22.80 -15.33
CA SER A 99 -47.58 21.84 -15.94
C SER A 99 -46.68 22.44 -17.03
N THR A 100 -46.90 23.70 -17.38
CA THR A 100 -46.08 24.50 -18.31
C THR A 100 -45.64 25.82 -17.64
N ILE A 101 -45.39 26.88 -18.40
CA ILE A 101 -44.98 28.18 -17.86
C ILE A 101 -46.17 29.15 -18.06
N PRO A 102 -46.56 29.94 -17.04
CA PRO A 102 -47.56 30.99 -17.23
C PRO A 102 -47.01 32.12 -18.11
N SER A 103 -47.88 32.75 -18.91
CA SER A 103 -47.51 33.91 -19.73
C SER A 103 -47.07 35.10 -18.88
N GLU A 104 -46.25 35.99 -19.45
CA GLU A 104 -45.75 37.21 -18.79
C GLU A 104 -46.89 38.03 -18.15
N SER A 105 -48.04 38.09 -18.83
CA SER A 105 -49.22 38.83 -18.38
C SER A 105 -49.82 38.24 -17.10
N VAL A 106 -49.97 36.91 -17.04
CA VAL A 106 -50.47 36.20 -15.85
C VAL A 106 -49.49 36.32 -14.69
N LYS A 107 -48.17 36.24 -14.95
CA LYS A 107 -47.14 36.47 -13.93
C LYS A 107 -47.25 37.88 -13.34
N ASN A 108 -47.32 38.90 -14.20
CA ASN A 108 -47.47 40.29 -13.80
C ASN A 108 -48.77 40.53 -13.00
N GLN A 109 -49.85 39.83 -13.34
CA GLN A 109 -51.12 39.89 -12.62
C GLN A 109 -51.00 39.30 -11.20
N ILE A 110 -50.40 38.11 -11.06
CA ILE A 110 -50.21 37.44 -9.76
C ILE A 110 -49.26 38.25 -8.86
N GLU A 111 -48.11 38.67 -9.40
CA GLU A 111 -47.17 39.50 -8.65
C GLU A 111 -47.77 40.87 -8.29
N GLY A 112 -48.60 41.43 -9.18
CA GLY A 112 -49.30 42.69 -8.94
C GLY A 112 -50.32 42.59 -7.80
N ILE A 113 -50.92 41.43 -7.56
CA ILE A 113 -51.80 41.18 -6.42
C ILE A 113 -50.99 41.14 -5.13
N ASP A 114 -49.92 40.35 -5.10
CA ASP A 114 -49.07 40.17 -3.91
C ASP A 114 -48.38 41.48 -3.47
N LYS A 115 -48.01 42.33 -4.43
CA LYS A 115 -47.35 43.63 -4.18
C LYS A 115 -48.31 44.78 -3.87
N ASN A 116 -49.62 44.61 -4.00
CA ASN A 116 -50.59 45.70 -3.81
C ASN A 116 -51.15 45.74 -2.38
N PRO A 117 -50.75 46.70 -1.52
CA PRO A 117 -51.15 46.74 -0.12
C PRO A 117 -52.64 47.05 0.10
N ARG A 118 -53.40 47.39 -0.95
CA ARG A 118 -54.86 47.57 -0.88
C ARG A 118 -55.63 46.27 -1.06
N ILE A 119 -54.97 45.19 -1.49
CA ILE A 119 -55.56 43.87 -1.66
C ILE A 119 -55.04 43.02 -0.50
N ASN A 120 -55.94 42.65 0.42
CA ASN A 120 -55.59 41.82 1.57
C ASN A 120 -55.56 40.33 1.17
N LEU A 121 -54.70 39.98 0.21
CA LEU A 121 -54.56 38.65 -0.37
C LEU A 121 -53.11 38.40 -0.80
N LYS A 122 -52.60 37.19 -0.57
CA LYS A 122 -51.30 36.77 -1.13
C LYS A 122 -51.49 35.85 -2.33
N ALA A 123 -50.69 36.03 -3.37
CA ALA A 123 -50.83 35.25 -4.59
C ALA A 123 -49.46 34.75 -5.07
N SER A 124 -49.39 33.47 -5.44
CA SER A 124 -48.17 32.85 -5.96
C SER A 124 -48.49 31.81 -7.03
N PHE A 125 -47.46 31.29 -7.71
CA PHE A 125 -47.60 30.22 -8.68
C PHE A 125 -46.45 29.21 -8.60
N TRP A 126 -46.73 27.98 -8.99
CA TRP A 126 -45.74 26.93 -9.26
C TRP A 126 -45.76 26.62 -10.75
N ALA A 127 -44.72 27.04 -11.46
CA ALA A 127 -44.54 26.68 -12.87
C ALA A 127 -43.92 25.30 -12.99
N LYS A 128 -43.78 24.80 -14.23
CA LYS A 128 -43.21 23.48 -14.53
C LYS A 128 -41.95 23.12 -13.73
N HIS A 129 -41.02 24.05 -13.54
CA HIS A 129 -39.79 23.80 -12.78
C HIS A 129 -40.06 23.69 -11.28
N ASP A 130 -40.78 24.64 -10.70
CA ASP A 130 -41.09 24.68 -9.26
C ASP A 130 -41.89 23.44 -8.84
N LEU A 131 -42.87 23.07 -9.68
CA LEU A 131 -43.66 21.86 -9.48
C LEU A 131 -42.79 20.59 -9.56
N ALA A 132 -41.84 20.54 -10.50
CA ALA A 132 -40.95 19.38 -10.63
C ALA A 132 -40.01 19.23 -9.43
N GLU A 133 -39.58 20.34 -8.82
CA GLU A 133 -38.78 20.33 -7.59
C GLU A 133 -39.60 19.80 -6.41
N LYS A 134 -40.85 20.26 -6.25
CA LYS A 134 -41.75 19.75 -5.21
C LYS A 134 -42.12 18.28 -5.36
N LEU A 135 -42.22 17.78 -6.59
CA LEU A 135 -42.42 16.36 -6.85
C LEU A 135 -41.14 15.52 -6.66
N HIS A 136 -39.94 16.10 -6.72
CA HIS A 136 -38.71 15.40 -6.32
C HIS A 136 -38.61 15.23 -4.81
N GLU A 137 -39.13 16.18 -4.03
CA GLU A 137 -39.25 16.05 -2.56
C GLU A 137 -40.27 14.96 -2.15
N HIS A 138 -41.22 14.64 -3.04
CA HIS A 138 -42.33 13.69 -2.81
C HIS A 138 -42.50 12.70 -3.98
N PRO A 139 -41.51 11.82 -4.23
CA PRO A 139 -41.49 10.92 -5.39
C PRO A 139 -42.67 9.94 -5.44
N GLU A 140 -43.20 9.55 -4.28
CA GLU A 140 -44.34 8.64 -4.14
C GLU A 140 -45.62 9.19 -4.81
N VAL A 141 -45.78 10.51 -4.82
CA VAL A 141 -46.94 11.17 -5.44
C VAL A 141 -46.85 11.10 -6.96
N TRP A 142 -45.65 11.29 -7.53
CA TRP A 142 -45.47 11.21 -8.98
C TRP A 142 -45.68 9.80 -9.54
N GLU A 143 -45.21 8.79 -8.80
CA GLU A 143 -45.36 7.38 -9.17
C GLU A 143 -46.84 6.96 -9.20
N LEU A 144 -47.62 7.39 -8.21
CA LEU A 144 -49.06 7.10 -8.12
C LEU A 144 -49.83 7.52 -9.38
N HIS A 145 -49.46 8.66 -9.98
CA HIS A 145 -50.21 9.26 -11.09
C HIS A 145 -49.66 8.95 -12.48
N THR A 146 -48.41 8.50 -12.60
CA THR A 146 -47.80 8.21 -13.92
C THR A 146 -47.41 6.76 -14.13
N GLY A 147 -47.38 5.95 -13.07
CA GLY A 147 -46.88 4.57 -13.10
C GLY A 147 -45.42 4.46 -13.51
N GLN A 148 -44.67 5.57 -13.57
CA GLN A 148 -43.26 5.62 -13.92
C GLN A 148 -42.39 5.85 -12.68
N TYR A 149 -41.32 5.06 -12.58
CA TYR A 149 -40.27 5.25 -11.60
C TYR A 149 -39.49 6.53 -11.95
N LEU A 150 -39.39 7.48 -11.01
CA LEU A 150 -38.24 8.40 -10.95
C LEU A 150 -36.94 7.56 -11.00
N PRO A 151 -35.80 8.07 -11.51
CA PRO A 151 -34.59 7.27 -11.62
C PRO A 151 -34.38 6.54 -10.31
N LYS A 152 -34.35 5.20 -10.38
CA LYS A 152 -34.23 4.33 -9.23
C LYS A 152 -33.23 4.97 -8.29
N LYS A 153 -33.61 5.17 -7.02
CA LYS A 153 -32.61 5.23 -5.96
C LYS A 153 -31.72 4.05 -6.27
N LEU A 154 -30.50 4.32 -6.77
CA LEU A 154 -29.61 3.24 -7.16
C LEU A 154 -29.47 2.43 -5.88
N THR A 155 -29.96 1.19 -5.93
CA THR A 155 -29.80 0.25 -4.83
C THR A 155 -28.52 -0.47 -5.15
N PRO A 156 -27.49 -0.35 -4.30
CA PRO A 156 -26.26 -1.12 -4.50
C PRO A 156 -26.61 -2.62 -4.55
N GLN A 157 -25.96 -3.35 -5.45
CA GLN A 157 -26.23 -4.76 -5.68
C GLN A 157 -25.61 -5.63 -4.59
N THR A 158 -24.41 -5.28 -4.16
CA THR A 158 -23.61 -6.03 -3.18
C THR A 158 -23.39 -5.21 -1.91
N PHE A 159 -23.02 -3.94 -2.05
CA PHE A 159 -22.78 -3.07 -0.90
C PHE A 159 -24.08 -2.76 -0.13
N LYS A 160 -23.96 -2.55 1.18
CA LYS A 160 -25.06 -2.13 2.07
C LYS A 160 -24.92 -0.65 2.41
N THR A 161 -26.04 0.04 2.59
CA THR A 161 -26.03 1.42 3.11
C THR A 161 -25.66 1.45 4.59
N LEU A 162 -25.14 2.58 5.09
CA LEU A 162 -24.77 2.72 6.49
C LEU A 162 -25.95 2.46 7.44
N ASP A 163 -27.15 2.97 7.10
CA ASP A 163 -28.38 2.70 7.87
C ASP A 163 -28.69 1.21 7.94
N SER A 164 -28.59 0.48 6.82
CA SER A 164 -28.80 -0.98 6.79
C SER A 164 -27.79 -1.76 7.66
N VAL A 165 -26.58 -1.22 7.82
CA VAL A 165 -25.57 -1.79 8.72
C VAL A 165 -25.89 -1.49 10.19
N LEU A 166 -26.37 -0.28 10.51
CA LEU A 166 -26.58 0.18 11.89
C LEU A 166 -27.97 -0.16 12.48
N ASP A 167 -28.99 -0.37 11.65
CA ASP A 167 -30.39 -0.62 12.03
C ASP A 167 -30.74 -2.09 12.29
N ARG A 168 -29.73 -2.97 12.38
CA ARG A 168 -29.91 -4.35 12.85
C ARG A 168 -30.36 -4.39 14.31
N SER A 169 -30.85 -5.53 14.80
CA SER A 169 -31.43 -5.65 16.15
C SER A 169 -30.52 -5.04 17.23
N SER A 170 -31.11 -4.52 18.31
CA SER A 170 -30.41 -3.76 19.37
C SER A 170 -29.28 -4.52 20.09
N GLU A 171 -29.12 -5.82 19.81
CA GLU A 171 -28.10 -6.68 20.39
C GLU A 171 -26.81 -6.78 19.55
N PHE A 172 -26.82 -6.41 18.27
CA PHE A 172 -25.64 -6.46 17.39
C PHE A 172 -24.68 -5.30 17.67
N PHE A 173 -23.39 -5.56 17.79
CA PHE A 173 -22.36 -4.55 18.04
C PHE A 173 -21.42 -4.47 16.81
N PRO A 174 -21.11 -3.29 16.26
CA PRO A 174 -21.64 -1.96 16.64
C PRO A 174 -23.05 -1.69 16.13
N ASN A 175 -23.89 -1.04 16.94
CA ASN A 175 -25.27 -0.64 16.58
C ASN A 175 -25.44 0.88 16.54
N ARG A 176 -26.56 1.34 15.97
CA ARG A 176 -26.95 2.76 15.91
C ARG A 176 -26.86 3.47 17.27
N LYS A 177 -27.27 2.82 18.37
CA LYS A 177 -27.26 3.38 19.73
C LYS A 177 -25.86 3.85 20.16
N LEU A 178 -24.78 3.17 19.77
CA LEU A 178 -23.43 3.58 20.14
C LEU A 178 -23.07 4.98 19.65
N PHE A 179 -23.53 5.32 18.44
CA PHE A 179 -23.24 6.58 17.80
C PHE A 179 -24.23 7.66 18.23
N ASP A 180 -25.53 7.32 18.25
CA ASP A 180 -26.59 8.29 18.52
C ASP A 180 -26.59 8.76 19.98
N GLU A 181 -26.21 7.88 20.90
CA GLU A 181 -26.10 8.19 22.34
C GLU A 181 -24.68 8.57 22.76
N ASN A 182 -23.76 8.75 21.81
CA ASN A 182 -22.38 9.13 22.04
C ASN A 182 -21.65 8.24 23.07
N LEU A 183 -21.78 6.92 22.90
CA LEU A 183 -21.21 5.91 23.79
C LEU A 183 -19.81 5.44 23.35
N ILE A 184 -19.30 5.99 22.25
CA ILE A 184 -17.95 5.77 21.74
C ILE A 184 -16.98 6.80 22.30
N TYR A 185 -15.70 6.42 22.40
CA TYR A 185 -14.63 7.31 22.83
C TYR A 185 -13.34 6.98 22.09
N PHE A 186 -12.71 8.01 21.55
CA PHE A 186 -11.40 7.94 20.89
C PHE A 186 -10.43 8.83 21.69
N PRO A 187 -9.26 8.34 22.12
CA PRO A 187 -8.19 9.17 22.67
C PRO A 187 -7.68 10.22 21.66
N ALA A 188 -6.83 11.15 22.10
CA ALA A 188 -6.30 12.21 21.24
C ALA A 188 -5.53 11.65 20.04
N GLU A 189 -4.75 10.59 20.24
CA GLU A 189 -3.98 9.95 19.17
C GLU A 189 -4.88 9.23 18.16
N GLU A 190 -5.99 8.63 18.60
CA GLU A 190 -6.97 8.02 17.69
C GLU A 190 -7.77 9.08 16.92
N HIS A 191 -8.04 10.24 17.51
CA HIS A 191 -8.59 11.38 16.77
C HIS A 191 -7.62 11.88 15.70
N GLN A 192 -6.32 11.96 16.02
CA GLN A 192 -5.30 12.33 15.05
C GLN A 192 -5.26 11.32 13.90
N LEU A 193 -5.26 10.01 14.21
CA LEU A 193 -5.31 8.94 13.20
C LEU A 193 -6.55 9.06 12.30
N MET A 194 -7.72 9.32 12.89
CA MET A 194 -8.96 9.53 12.13
C MET A 194 -8.86 10.76 11.22
N GLN A 195 -8.22 11.85 11.67
CA GLN A 195 -8.00 13.05 10.86
C GLN A 195 -7.03 12.79 9.70
N GLU A 196 -5.96 12.04 9.94
CA GLU A 196 -5.00 11.62 8.89
C GLU A 196 -5.70 10.79 7.81
N ILE A 197 -6.47 9.77 8.21
CA ILE A 197 -7.27 8.95 7.29
C ILE A 197 -8.27 9.82 6.51
N GLN A 198 -9.03 10.68 7.19
CA GLN A 198 -9.98 11.58 6.54
C GLN A 198 -9.31 12.52 5.55
N THR A 199 -8.13 13.03 5.88
CA THR A 199 -7.36 13.91 4.99
C THR A 199 -7.06 13.21 3.68
N ILE A 200 -6.61 11.94 3.72
CA ILE A 200 -6.37 11.12 2.53
C ILE A 200 -7.66 10.90 1.73
N LEU A 201 -8.74 10.49 2.40
CA LEU A 201 -10.03 10.20 1.75
C LEU A 201 -10.67 11.44 1.11
N LEU A 202 -10.35 12.65 1.60
CA LEU A 202 -10.85 13.93 1.11
C LEU A 202 -9.93 14.61 0.09
N THR A 203 -8.74 14.07 -0.19
CA THR A 203 -7.82 14.64 -1.18
C THR A 203 -8.46 14.72 -2.58
N HIS A 204 -8.05 15.72 -3.36
CA HIS A 204 -8.45 15.86 -4.78
C HIS A 204 -7.51 15.12 -5.76
N THR A 205 -6.63 14.26 -5.25
CA THR A 205 -5.67 13.48 -6.05
C THR A 205 -6.23 12.07 -6.34
N LYS A 206 -5.51 11.26 -7.12
CA LYS A 206 -5.87 9.86 -7.41
C LYS A 206 -5.81 8.95 -6.18
N ASP A 207 -5.34 9.44 -5.03
CA ASP A 207 -4.92 8.66 -3.88
C ASP A 207 -5.95 8.54 -2.74
N ARG A 208 -7.24 8.44 -3.06
CA ARG A 208 -8.33 8.42 -2.06
C ARG A 208 -8.62 7.04 -1.45
N MET A 209 -7.57 6.25 -1.23
CA MET A 209 -7.67 4.95 -0.58
C MET A 209 -6.81 4.91 0.67
N ALA A 210 -7.34 4.36 1.77
CA ALA A 210 -6.57 4.12 2.98
C ALA A 210 -6.83 2.70 3.52
N LEU A 211 -5.85 2.13 4.20
CA LEU A 211 -5.96 0.85 4.90
C LEU A 211 -5.85 1.06 6.41
N LEU A 212 -6.89 0.70 7.14
CA LEU A 212 -6.90 0.65 8.61
C LEU A 212 -6.77 -0.81 9.07
N TYR A 213 -5.70 -1.14 9.79
CA TYR A 213 -5.47 -2.50 10.29
C TYR A 213 -5.09 -2.56 11.77
N GLY A 214 -5.14 -3.75 12.37
CA GLY A 214 -4.79 -3.95 13.79
C GLY A 214 -5.36 -5.23 14.39
N ASP A 215 -5.17 -5.42 15.69
CA ASP A 215 -5.55 -6.64 16.40
C ASP A 215 -7.06 -6.86 16.49
N PRO A 216 -7.56 -8.12 16.62
CA PRO A 216 -8.98 -8.39 16.84
C PRO A 216 -9.56 -7.60 18.02
N ALA A 217 -10.84 -7.21 17.93
CA ALA A 217 -11.54 -6.42 18.94
C ALA A 217 -10.98 -5.03 19.26
N SER A 218 -9.99 -4.51 18.52
CA SER A 218 -9.38 -3.19 18.80
C SER A 218 -10.30 -1.98 18.50
N GLY A 219 -11.45 -2.19 17.85
CA GLY A 219 -12.40 -1.14 17.50
C GLY A 219 -12.21 -0.52 16.11
N LYS A 220 -11.49 -1.18 15.20
CA LYS A 220 -11.29 -0.73 13.81
C LYS A 220 -12.60 -0.48 13.06
N THR A 221 -13.53 -1.43 13.11
CA THR A 221 -14.87 -1.28 12.51
C THR A 221 -15.62 -0.10 13.13
N VAL A 222 -15.54 0.09 14.45
CA VAL A 222 -16.15 1.25 15.13
C VAL A 222 -15.54 2.57 14.65
N MET A 223 -14.22 2.62 14.48
CA MET A 223 -13.51 3.78 13.93
C MET A 223 -13.89 4.03 12.47
N GLY A 224 -13.92 3.00 11.63
CA GLY A 224 -14.34 3.09 10.23
C GLY A 224 -15.77 3.62 10.08
N LEU A 225 -16.70 3.14 10.92
CA LEU A 225 -18.08 3.63 10.96
C LEU A 225 -18.19 5.06 11.52
N ALA A 226 -17.33 5.45 12.47
CA ALA A 226 -17.24 6.82 12.95
C ALA A 226 -16.73 7.78 11.86
N ILE A 227 -15.73 7.35 11.08
CA ILE A 227 -15.26 8.07 9.88
C ILE A 227 -16.41 8.17 8.86
N ALA A 228 -17.14 7.09 8.61
CA ALA A 228 -18.30 7.09 7.72
C ALA A 228 -19.36 8.12 8.12
N LYS A 229 -19.76 8.18 9.41
CA LYS A 229 -20.71 9.20 9.89
C LYS A 229 -20.19 10.62 9.72
N GLU A 230 -18.88 10.85 9.85
CA GLU A 230 -18.29 12.17 9.59
C GLU A 230 -18.28 12.52 8.10
N MET A 231 -18.05 11.53 7.24
CA MET A 231 -18.10 11.69 5.79
C MET A 231 -19.53 11.96 5.29
N GLU A 232 -20.56 11.35 5.89
CA GLU A 232 -21.97 11.67 5.60
C GLU A 232 -22.31 13.15 5.89
N LYS A 233 -21.76 13.72 6.97
CA LYS A 233 -21.92 15.17 7.25
C LYS A 233 -21.30 16.04 6.16
N GLN A 234 -20.30 15.51 5.44
CA GLN A 234 -19.66 16.16 4.29
C GLN A 234 -20.32 15.78 2.94
N SER A 235 -21.55 15.27 2.98
CA SER A 235 -22.35 14.89 1.81
C SER A 235 -21.80 13.70 0.99
N TYR A 236 -21.01 12.82 1.61
CA TYR A 236 -20.67 11.53 1.00
C TYR A 236 -21.79 10.52 1.23
N THR A 237 -22.08 9.73 0.20
CA THR A 237 -22.86 8.49 0.36
C THR A 237 -21.92 7.41 0.90
N VAL A 238 -22.33 6.66 1.93
CA VAL A 238 -21.50 5.58 2.48
C VAL A 238 -22.05 4.22 2.05
N LEU A 239 -21.19 3.42 1.43
CA LEU A 239 -21.46 2.05 1.02
C LEU A 239 -20.49 1.11 1.75
N TYR A 240 -21.03 0.11 2.43
CA TYR A 240 -20.28 -0.80 3.29
C TYR A 240 -20.39 -2.25 2.79
N GLN A 241 -19.27 -2.96 2.68
CA GLN A 241 -19.23 -4.37 2.37
C GLN A 241 -18.22 -5.10 3.26
N ARG A 242 -18.61 -6.28 3.76
CA ARG A 242 -17.70 -7.20 4.46
C ARG A 242 -17.22 -8.25 3.47
N LEU A 243 -15.91 -8.52 3.40
CA LEU A 243 -15.40 -9.60 2.55
C LEU A 243 -15.57 -10.97 3.21
N THR A 244 -15.87 -11.96 2.39
CA THR A 244 -15.91 -13.38 2.76
C THR A 244 -15.04 -14.19 1.79
N ALA A 245 -14.79 -15.46 2.10
CA ALA A 245 -14.03 -16.36 1.23
C ALA A 245 -14.69 -16.58 -0.14
N LYS A 246 -16.02 -16.39 -0.26
CA LYS A 246 -16.77 -16.54 -1.53
C LYS A 246 -16.95 -15.23 -2.30
N THR A 247 -16.59 -14.07 -1.71
CA THR A 247 -16.71 -12.79 -2.40
C THR A 247 -15.89 -12.78 -3.69
N LYS A 248 -16.49 -12.34 -4.80
CA LYS A 248 -15.84 -12.24 -6.11
C LYS A 248 -15.65 -10.78 -6.51
N LEU A 249 -14.49 -10.46 -7.08
CA LEU A 249 -14.16 -9.08 -7.45
C LEU A 249 -15.16 -8.53 -8.49
N ASP A 250 -15.51 -9.37 -9.47
CA ASP A 250 -16.43 -8.99 -10.54
C ASP A 250 -17.88 -8.83 -10.06
N ALA A 251 -18.23 -9.34 -8.87
CA ALA A 251 -19.55 -9.10 -8.26
C ALA A 251 -19.62 -7.73 -7.58
N LEU A 252 -18.51 -7.24 -7.02
CA LEU A 252 -18.42 -5.92 -6.38
C LEU A 252 -18.29 -4.78 -7.40
N TRP A 253 -17.64 -5.07 -8.53
CA TRP A 253 -17.27 -4.05 -9.51
C TRP A 253 -18.44 -3.25 -10.12
N PRO A 254 -19.64 -3.83 -10.36
CA PRO A 254 -20.81 -3.07 -10.80
C PRO A 254 -21.16 -1.90 -9.87
N ASP A 255 -21.05 -2.06 -8.56
CA ASP A 255 -21.30 -0.97 -7.60
C ASP A 255 -20.17 0.07 -7.68
N PHE A 256 -18.90 -0.34 -7.71
CA PHE A 256 -17.78 0.58 -7.92
C PHE A 256 -17.92 1.41 -9.20
N ALA A 257 -18.31 0.79 -10.31
CA ALA A 257 -18.52 1.47 -11.59
C ALA A 257 -19.75 2.39 -11.56
N THR A 258 -20.82 2.01 -10.87
CA THR A 258 -22.07 2.77 -10.84
C THR A 258 -21.98 4.02 -9.95
N TYR A 259 -21.31 3.92 -8.80
CA TYR A 259 -21.19 5.02 -7.84
C TYR A 259 -19.84 5.74 -7.89
N GLY A 260 -18.85 5.20 -8.60
CA GLY A 260 -17.47 5.69 -8.62
C GLY A 260 -17.29 7.16 -9.04
N ASP A 261 -18.22 7.67 -9.84
CA ASP A 261 -18.24 9.06 -10.32
C ASP A 261 -19.00 10.02 -9.38
N GLN A 262 -19.53 9.51 -8.26
CA GLN A 262 -20.26 10.28 -7.26
C GLN A 262 -19.42 10.48 -5.99
N LYS A 263 -19.81 11.42 -5.12
CA LYS A 263 -19.25 11.53 -3.76
C LYS A 263 -19.68 10.34 -2.92
N VAL A 264 -18.91 9.26 -2.99
CA VAL A 264 -19.16 8.01 -2.26
C VAL A 264 -17.93 7.58 -1.49
N LEU A 265 -18.13 7.05 -0.29
CA LEU A 265 -17.12 6.32 0.47
C LEU A 265 -17.49 4.84 0.45
N PHE A 266 -16.63 4.03 -0.17
CA PHE A 266 -16.67 2.58 -0.04
C PHE A 266 -15.91 2.16 1.21
N ILE A 267 -16.55 1.44 2.13
CA ILE A 267 -15.89 0.77 3.24
C ILE A 267 -15.87 -0.71 2.94
N VAL A 268 -14.69 -1.30 2.90
CA VAL A 268 -14.49 -2.73 2.67
C VAL A 268 -13.86 -3.32 3.93
N ASP A 269 -14.68 -4.00 4.75
CA ASP A 269 -14.26 -4.57 6.02
C ASP A 269 -13.83 -6.04 5.88
N ASP A 270 -13.04 -6.50 6.84
CA ASP A 270 -12.45 -7.83 6.93
C ASP A 270 -11.66 -8.25 5.69
N CYS A 271 -10.85 -7.35 5.14
CA CYS A 271 -10.00 -7.63 3.98
C CYS A 271 -9.08 -8.85 4.17
N HIS A 272 -8.68 -9.16 5.41
CA HIS A 272 -7.89 -10.34 5.76
C HIS A 272 -8.55 -11.68 5.44
N LEU A 273 -9.89 -11.74 5.33
CA LEU A 273 -10.61 -12.95 4.93
C LEU A 273 -10.48 -13.22 3.42
N ASN A 274 -10.16 -12.19 2.62
CA ASN A 274 -9.97 -12.34 1.18
C ASN A 274 -8.99 -11.29 0.61
N MET A 275 -7.70 -11.53 0.83
CA MET A 275 -6.62 -10.61 0.43
C MET A 275 -6.50 -10.45 -1.09
N GLU A 276 -6.87 -11.47 -1.88
CA GLU A 276 -6.87 -11.40 -3.35
C GLU A 276 -7.86 -10.35 -3.84
N ILE A 277 -9.08 -10.33 -3.29
CA ILE A 277 -10.11 -9.35 -3.64
C ILE A 277 -9.73 -7.95 -3.16
N ALA A 278 -9.21 -7.82 -1.93
CA ALA A 278 -8.72 -6.53 -1.44
C ALA A 278 -7.60 -5.95 -2.34
N THR A 279 -6.70 -6.82 -2.81
CA THR A 279 -5.62 -6.45 -3.75
C THR A 279 -6.16 -6.07 -5.12
N GLY A 280 -7.18 -6.79 -5.60
CA GLY A 280 -7.84 -6.47 -6.86
C GLY A 280 -8.63 -5.16 -6.82
N ILE A 281 -9.25 -4.83 -5.67
CA ILE A 281 -9.87 -3.53 -5.44
C ILE A 281 -8.79 -2.45 -5.53
N TYR A 282 -7.70 -2.56 -4.76
CA TYR A 282 -6.56 -1.63 -4.81
C TYR A 282 -6.08 -1.39 -6.27
N TYR A 283 -5.82 -2.47 -7.01
CA TYR A 283 -5.30 -2.37 -8.38
C TYR A 283 -6.24 -1.67 -9.37
N ARG A 284 -7.56 -1.86 -9.21
CA ARG A 284 -8.55 -1.29 -10.14
C ARG A 284 -9.06 0.08 -9.69
N PHE A 285 -8.93 0.43 -8.41
CA PHE A 285 -9.53 1.64 -7.82
C PHE A 285 -8.90 2.94 -8.33
N ASP A 286 -7.64 2.91 -8.80
CA ASP A 286 -6.94 4.05 -9.39
C ASP A 286 -7.69 4.70 -10.58
N ASN A 287 -8.63 3.98 -11.18
CA ASN A 287 -9.45 4.46 -12.30
C ASN A 287 -10.75 5.17 -11.87
N ILE A 288 -11.00 5.36 -10.56
CA ILE A 288 -12.26 5.91 -10.05
C ILE A 288 -12.08 7.37 -9.59
N GLN A 289 -12.80 8.31 -10.23
CA GLN A 289 -12.50 9.74 -10.16
C GLN A 289 -13.19 10.54 -9.04
N ASN A 290 -14.28 10.10 -8.43
CA ASN A 290 -14.95 10.86 -7.35
C ASN A 290 -15.24 10.06 -6.06
N ALA A 291 -14.80 8.80 -5.99
CA ALA A 291 -15.00 7.94 -4.83
C ALA A 291 -13.76 7.83 -3.93
N ALA A 292 -14.00 7.63 -2.64
CA ALA A 292 -13.00 7.26 -1.66
C ALA A 292 -13.20 5.79 -1.21
N CYS A 293 -12.13 5.13 -0.76
CA CYS A 293 -12.19 3.76 -0.27
C CYS A 293 -11.42 3.59 1.05
N LEU A 294 -12.07 3.04 2.06
CA LEU A 294 -11.44 2.64 3.30
C LEU A 294 -11.43 1.11 3.41
N LEU A 295 -10.25 0.53 3.32
CA LEU A 295 -10.02 -0.89 3.56
C LEU A 295 -9.81 -1.11 5.06
N ILE A 296 -10.47 -2.10 5.64
CA ILE A 296 -10.30 -2.48 7.05
C ILE A 296 -9.84 -3.93 7.14
N SER A 297 -8.76 -4.17 7.88
CA SER A 297 -8.14 -5.50 7.94
C SER A 297 -7.59 -5.84 9.32
N ARG A 298 -7.23 -7.11 9.51
CA ARG A 298 -6.44 -7.55 10.68
C ARG A 298 -4.96 -7.47 10.39
N LYS A 299 -4.18 -7.47 11.46
CA LYS A 299 -2.74 -7.71 11.37
C LYS A 299 -2.48 -9.13 10.88
N LEU A 300 -2.03 -9.28 9.63
CA LEU A 300 -1.61 -10.56 9.05
C LEU A 300 -0.08 -10.69 9.04
N PRO A 301 0.50 -11.87 9.24
CA PRO A 301 1.88 -12.15 8.89
C PRO A 301 2.15 -11.92 7.38
N LYS A 302 3.33 -11.39 7.01
CA LYS A 302 3.68 -11.08 5.60
C LYS A 302 3.36 -12.22 4.61
N LYS A 303 3.65 -13.47 4.99
CA LYS A 303 3.39 -14.66 4.15
C LYS A 303 1.93 -14.86 3.72
N PHE A 304 0.97 -14.23 4.41
CA PHE A 304 -0.46 -14.31 4.11
C PHE A 304 -1.03 -13.03 3.49
N ARG A 305 -0.19 -12.04 3.19
CA ARG A 305 -0.62 -10.77 2.58
C ARG A 305 -0.50 -10.75 1.06
N PHE A 306 0.29 -11.67 0.50
CA PHE A 306 0.59 -11.69 -0.93
C PHE A 306 -0.57 -12.22 -1.75
N SER A 307 -0.92 -11.50 -2.81
CA SER A 307 -1.87 -11.97 -3.82
C SER A 307 -1.15 -12.64 -4.99
N MET A 308 -1.43 -13.91 -5.23
CA MET A 308 -0.86 -14.66 -6.37
C MET A 308 -1.31 -14.10 -7.73
N ASP A 309 -2.57 -13.67 -7.82
CA ASP A 309 -3.17 -13.12 -9.05
C ASP A 309 -2.68 -11.72 -9.42
N PHE A 310 -1.94 -11.06 -8.52
CA PHE A 310 -1.43 -9.70 -8.73
C PHE A 310 0.06 -9.66 -8.44
N ASP A 311 0.85 -10.54 -9.08
CA ASP A 311 2.33 -10.52 -9.03
C ASP A 311 2.93 -10.62 -7.61
N TYR A 312 2.28 -11.35 -6.71
CA TYR A 312 2.66 -11.42 -5.28
C TYR A 312 2.68 -10.04 -4.61
N LEU A 313 1.78 -9.14 -5.01
CA LEU A 313 1.63 -7.83 -4.39
C LEU A 313 1.19 -7.96 -2.93
N ASP A 314 1.85 -7.23 -2.03
CA ASP A 314 1.44 -7.01 -0.64
C ASP A 314 0.89 -5.58 -0.52
N ILE A 315 -0.44 -5.45 -0.47
CA ILE A 315 -1.07 -4.12 -0.36
C ILE A 315 -0.78 -3.40 0.95
N PHE A 316 -0.41 -4.12 2.02
CA PHE A 316 0.01 -3.46 3.26
C PHE A 316 1.32 -2.74 3.03
N GLU A 317 2.29 -3.40 2.38
CA GLU A 317 3.60 -2.81 2.08
C GLU A 317 3.47 -1.66 1.09
N LYS A 318 2.59 -1.76 0.09
CA LYS A 318 2.36 -0.66 -0.86
C LYS A 318 1.74 0.57 -0.23
N LEU A 319 0.63 0.40 0.48
CA LEU A 319 -0.02 1.53 1.15
C LEU A 319 0.86 2.09 2.28
N GLU A 320 1.74 1.28 2.89
CA GLU A 320 2.73 1.74 3.88
C GLU A 320 3.86 2.55 3.24
N GLU A 321 4.33 2.17 2.03
CA GLU A 321 5.28 2.95 1.23
C GLU A 321 4.75 4.35 0.85
N GLU A 322 3.43 4.52 0.86
CA GLU A 322 2.72 5.73 0.42
C GLU A 322 2.08 6.52 1.58
N ASP A 323 2.36 6.15 2.83
CA ASP A 323 1.76 6.76 4.04
C ASP A 323 0.21 6.67 4.09
N ARG A 324 -0.37 5.63 3.47
CA ARG A 324 -1.81 5.33 3.40
C ARG A 324 -2.23 4.11 4.22
N CYS A 325 -1.32 3.57 5.04
CA CYS A 325 -1.52 2.36 5.83
C CYS A 325 -1.41 2.69 7.33
N PHE A 326 -2.49 2.46 8.07
CA PHE A 326 -2.68 2.92 9.43
C PHE A 326 -2.90 1.74 10.37
N GLU A 327 -1.98 1.56 11.31
CA GLU A 327 -2.15 0.59 12.39
C GLU A 327 -2.90 1.23 13.56
N LEU A 328 -4.05 0.66 13.93
CA LEU A 328 -4.68 0.93 15.20
C LEU A 328 -3.92 0.19 16.30
N ASP A 329 -2.77 0.74 16.68
CA ASP A 329 -1.89 0.21 17.71
C ASP A 329 -2.35 0.62 19.12
N ILE A 330 -2.91 -0.34 19.85
CA ILE A 330 -3.30 -0.18 21.26
C ILE A 330 -2.27 -0.84 22.20
N ALA A 331 -1.03 -1.10 21.76
CA ALA A 331 -0.05 -1.87 22.52
C ALA A 331 0.44 -1.18 23.80
N LEU A 332 0.28 0.14 23.95
CA LEU A 332 0.62 0.84 25.19
C LEU A 332 -0.52 0.72 26.22
N ASP A 333 -0.23 0.10 27.37
CA ASP A 333 -1.16 -0.09 28.49
C ASP A 333 -1.93 1.19 28.84
N THR A 334 -1.23 2.32 28.89
CA THR A 334 -1.82 3.63 29.22
C THR A 334 -2.90 4.07 28.21
N ARG A 335 -2.75 3.73 26.92
CA ARG A 335 -3.71 4.11 25.87
C ARG A 335 -4.98 3.28 25.94
N VAL A 336 -4.86 1.95 26.12
CA VAL A 336 -6.01 1.06 26.34
C VAL A 336 -6.81 1.56 27.54
N ILE A 337 -6.10 1.83 28.64
CA ILE A 337 -6.69 2.30 29.91
C ILE A 337 -7.47 3.60 29.66
N ASN A 338 -6.85 4.61 29.06
CA ASN A 338 -7.51 5.89 28.78
C ASN A 338 -8.78 5.71 27.93
N LYS A 339 -8.70 4.88 26.88
CA LYS A 339 -9.86 4.60 26.03
C LYS A 339 -10.99 3.93 26.79
N MET A 340 -10.69 2.88 27.56
CA MET A 340 -11.67 2.19 28.40
C MET A 340 -12.30 3.14 29.42
N SER A 341 -11.49 3.98 30.06
CA SER A 341 -11.95 5.00 31.00
C SER A 341 -12.91 5.98 30.35
N GLY A 342 -12.57 6.52 29.19
CA GLY A 342 -13.45 7.41 28.46
C GLY A 342 -14.80 6.76 28.12
N ILE A 343 -14.80 5.49 27.69
CA ILE A 343 -16.03 4.74 27.42
C ILE A 343 -16.86 4.56 28.71
N ILE A 344 -16.24 4.17 29.83
CA ILE A 344 -16.92 4.02 31.12
C ILE A 344 -17.61 5.33 31.53
N GLN A 345 -16.92 6.47 31.38
CA GLN A 345 -17.50 7.78 31.70
C GLN A 345 -18.67 8.14 30.78
N ARG A 346 -18.61 7.84 29.47
CA ARG A 346 -19.74 8.03 28.54
C ARG A 346 -20.97 7.22 28.98
N TYR A 347 -20.77 5.94 29.32
CA TYR A 347 -21.85 5.07 29.80
C TYR A 347 -22.41 5.52 31.15
N LYS A 348 -21.55 5.99 32.06
CA LYS A 348 -22.00 6.58 33.32
C LYS A 348 -22.96 7.75 33.07
N ALA A 349 -22.54 8.73 32.27
CA ALA A 349 -23.36 9.89 31.94
C ALA A 349 -24.67 9.50 31.26
N TYR A 350 -24.63 8.53 30.35
CA TYR A 350 -25.82 7.98 29.70
C TYR A 350 -26.79 7.37 30.70
N TYR A 351 -26.33 6.48 31.58
CA TYR A 351 -27.19 5.81 32.55
C TYR A 351 -27.74 6.74 33.62
N GLU A 352 -26.95 7.71 34.10
CA GLU A 352 -27.41 8.75 35.01
C GLU A 352 -28.55 9.57 34.38
N ARG A 353 -28.45 9.88 33.07
CA ARG A 353 -29.50 10.55 32.31
C ARG A 353 -30.77 9.71 32.17
N ILE A 354 -30.67 8.40 31.89
CA ILE A 354 -31.85 7.58 31.56
C ILE A 354 -32.52 6.90 32.77
N ILE A 355 -31.79 6.59 33.84
CA ILE A 355 -32.30 5.85 35.02
C ILE A 355 -32.52 6.79 36.22
N ASN A 356 -32.12 8.06 36.10
CA ASN A 356 -32.29 9.09 37.14
C ASN A 356 -31.77 8.66 38.52
N ARG A 357 -30.60 8.02 38.55
CA ARG A 357 -29.84 7.66 39.75
C ARG A 357 -28.35 7.90 39.49
N SER A 358 -27.56 8.17 40.52
CA SER A 358 -26.10 8.27 40.36
C SER A 358 -25.47 6.88 40.22
N PHE A 359 -24.48 6.77 39.34
CA PHE A 359 -23.75 5.54 39.07
C PHE A 359 -22.31 5.63 39.57
N ILE A 360 -21.86 4.62 40.32
CA ILE A 360 -20.53 4.57 40.92
C ILE A 360 -19.66 3.58 40.11
N VAL A 361 -18.49 4.03 39.65
CA VAL A 361 -17.54 3.18 38.91
C VAL A 361 -16.79 2.25 39.86
N GLY A 362 -16.32 2.76 41.00
CA GLY A 362 -15.48 2.01 41.93
C GLY A 362 -14.02 1.93 41.48
N ASN A 363 -13.33 0.81 41.72
CA ASN A 363 -11.95 0.57 41.28
C ASN A 363 -11.87 0.25 39.78
N GLU A 364 -11.52 1.27 39.00
CA GLU A 364 -11.39 1.21 37.55
C GLU A 364 -10.23 0.32 37.06
N GLU A 365 -9.12 0.28 37.78
CA GLU A 365 -7.97 -0.56 37.44
C GLU A 365 -8.36 -2.05 37.51
N ARG A 366 -9.15 -2.44 38.51
CA ARG A 366 -9.70 -3.79 38.64
C ARG A 366 -10.62 -4.14 37.49
N ILE A 367 -11.47 -3.21 37.04
CA ILE A 367 -12.35 -3.42 35.88
C ILE A 367 -11.52 -3.67 34.62
N ILE A 368 -10.52 -2.82 34.38
CA ILE A 368 -9.65 -2.91 33.19
C ILE A 368 -8.86 -4.24 33.18
N GLN A 369 -8.36 -4.68 34.33
CA GLN A 369 -7.73 -5.99 34.48
C GLN A 369 -8.71 -7.13 34.16
N ASN A 370 -9.94 -7.06 34.64
CA ASN A 370 -10.94 -8.13 34.45
C ASN A 370 -11.50 -8.23 33.01
N VAL A 371 -11.49 -7.14 32.23
CA VAL A 371 -11.95 -7.16 30.83
C VAL A 371 -10.86 -7.62 29.84
N HIS A 372 -9.63 -7.84 30.31
CA HIS A 372 -8.49 -8.33 29.51
C HIS A 372 -8.24 -7.52 28.23
N ARG A 373 -8.36 -6.19 28.30
CA ARG A 373 -8.16 -5.27 27.15
C ARG A 373 -9.11 -5.48 25.97
N ASN A 374 -10.23 -6.19 26.17
CA ASN A 374 -11.22 -6.44 25.13
C ASN A 374 -12.42 -5.49 25.28
N PHE A 375 -12.66 -4.65 24.27
CA PHE A 375 -13.74 -3.65 24.29
C PHE A 375 -15.15 -4.27 24.23
N LEU A 376 -15.29 -5.46 23.63
CA LEU A 376 -16.55 -6.20 23.66
C LEU A 376 -16.82 -6.76 25.06
N SER A 377 -15.79 -7.25 25.76
CA SER A 377 -15.91 -7.60 27.18
C SER A 377 -16.36 -6.40 28.00
N LEU A 378 -15.74 -5.23 27.81
CA LEU A 378 -16.14 -3.99 28.48
C LEU A 378 -17.61 -3.62 28.19
N TYR A 379 -18.06 -3.76 26.95
CA TYR A 379 -19.46 -3.56 26.58
C TYR A 379 -20.41 -4.41 27.43
N PHE A 380 -20.10 -5.69 27.65
CA PHE A 380 -20.94 -6.55 28.50
C PHE A 380 -20.97 -6.10 29.95
N TYR A 381 -19.83 -5.72 30.55
CA TYR A 381 -19.78 -5.14 31.90
C TYR A 381 -20.70 -3.93 32.01
N LEU A 382 -20.60 -3.01 31.04
CA LEU A 382 -21.42 -1.80 31.00
C LEU A 382 -22.90 -2.11 30.74
N SER A 383 -23.22 -3.15 29.98
CA SER A 383 -24.60 -3.58 29.72
C SER A 383 -25.30 -4.15 30.97
N PHE A 384 -24.54 -4.77 31.87
CA PHE A 384 -25.06 -5.33 33.13
C PHE A 384 -24.99 -4.34 34.30
N TRP A 385 -24.30 -3.20 34.14
CA TRP A 385 -24.17 -2.18 35.18
C TRP A 385 -25.49 -1.64 35.76
N PRO A 386 -26.59 -1.48 34.99
CA PRO A 386 -27.88 -1.08 35.56
C PRO A 386 -28.39 -1.99 36.69
N GLU A 387 -27.97 -3.26 36.72
CA GLU A 387 -28.35 -4.26 37.71
C GLU A 387 -27.40 -4.30 38.93
N ALA A 388 -26.33 -3.51 38.94
CA ALA A 388 -25.33 -3.45 40.01
C ALA A 388 -25.30 -2.07 40.69
N GLU A 389 -24.83 -2.02 41.95
CA GLU A 389 -24.62 -0.75 42.66
C GLU A 389 -23.36 -0.04 42.18
N GLN A 390 -22.26 -0.79 41.97
CA GLN A 390 -21.00 -0.28 41.45
C GLN A 390 -20.49 -1.13 40.28
N LEU A 391 -19.77 -0.53 39.34
CA LEU A 391 -19.24 -1.26 38.18
C LEU A 391 -18.16 -2.27 38.57
N ASP A 392 -17.28 -1.92 39.51
CA ASP A 392 -16.16 -2.76 39.98
C ASP A 392 -16.59 -3.97 40.84
N GLN A 393 -17.87 -4.03 41.23
CA GLN A 393 -18.48 -5.23 41.82
C GLN A 393 -18.72 -6.31 40.77
N LEU A 394 -18.80 -5.95 39.49
CA LEU A 394 -18.80 -6.91 38.40
C LEU A 394 -17.36 -7.40 38.20
N ASP A 395 -17.16 -8.71 38.34
CA ASP A 395 -15.93 -9.39 37.95
C ASP A 395 -16.18 -10.34 36.77
N GLU A 396 -15.09 -10.90 36.22
CA GLU A 396 -15.18 -11.75 35.03
C GLU A 396 -16.11 -12.94 35.27
N LYS A 397 -16.06 -13.52 36.47
CA LYS A 397 -16.88 -14.67 36.84
C LYS A 397 -18.37 -14.31 36.85
N LEU A 398 -18.75 -13.19 37.45
CA LEU A 398 -20.14 -12.75 37.54
C LEU A 398 -20.69 -12.33 36.17
N VAL A 399 -19.88 -11.66 35.34
CA VAL A 399 -20.28 -11.28 33.97
C VAL A 399 -20.47 -12.52 33.11
N LEU A 400 -19.54 -13.48 33.14
CA LEU A 400 -19.70 -14.76 32.46
C LEU A 400 -20.92 -15.53 32.98
N GLU A 401 -21.22 -15.47 34.28
CA GLU A 401 -22.41 -16.07 34.85
C GLU A 401 -23.71 -15.42 34.33
N LYS A 402 -23.76 -14.08 34.31
CA LYS A 402 -24.90 -13.33 33.74
C LYS A 402 -25.06 -13.62 32.24
N MET A 403 -23.97 -13.68 31.47
CA MET A 403 -24.00 -14.05 30.06
C MET A 403 -24.55 -15.46 29.85
N TYR A 404 -24.13 -16.43 30.66
CA TYR A 404 -24.64 -17.79 30.58
C TYR A 404 -26.15 -17.83 30.79
N TYR A 405 -26.68 -17.18 31.82
CA TYR A 405 -28.14 -17.19 32.05
C TYR A 405 -28.91 -16.36 31.02
N ARG A 406 -28.33 -15.26 30.50
CA ARG A 406 -28.97 -14.43 29.48
C ARG A 406 -29.04 -15.13 28.13
N TYR A 407 -27.99 -15.82 27.70
CA TYR A 407 -27.87 -16.31 26.32
C TYR A 407 -27.91 -17.85 26.18
N LEU A 408 -27.49 -18.61 27.19
CA LEU A 408 -27.38 -20.08 27.12
C LEU A 408 -28.44 -20.81 27.95
N ASP A 409 -28.80 -20.29 29.12
CA ASP A 409 -29.70 -20.93 30.08
C ASP A 409 -30.96 -20.10 30.39
N ASN A 410 -31.54 -19.52 29.35
CA ASN A 410 -32.86 -18.91 29.39
C ASN A 410 -33.93 -19.90 28.86
N ASN A 411 -35.22 -19.59 29.07
CA ASN A 411 -36.32 -20.47 28.65
C ASN A 411 -36.36 -20.74 27.13
N ALA A 412 -35.89 -19.80 26.31
CA ALA A 412 -35.89 -19.93 24.85
C ALA A 412 -34.68 -20.75 24.33
N ASN A 413 -33.51 -20.64 24.96
CA ASN A 413 -32.24 -21.15 24.43
C ASN A 413 -31.74 -22.42 25.11
N ARG A 414 -32.23 -22.73 26.33
CA ARG A 414 -31.87 -23.96 27.05
C ARG A 414 -32.05 -25.24 26.21
N PRO A 415 -33.11 -25.42 25.40
CA PRO A 415 -33.25 -26.60 24.53
C PRO A 415 -32.13 -26.73 23.49
N TYR A 416 -31.57 -25.59 23.05
CA TYR A 416 -30.58 -25.51 21.97
C TYR A 416 -29.14 -25.27 22.48
N LEU A 417 -28.88 -25.54 23.76
CA LEU A 417 -27.57 -25.28 24.39
C LEU A 417 -26.41 -25.96 23.64
N ASN A 418 -26.55 -27.24 23.29
CA ASN A 418 -25.48 -27.97 22.58
C ASN A 418 -25.24 -27.38 21.18
N LEU A 419 -26.31 -26.94 20.51
CA LEU A 419 -26.25 -26.31 19.20
C LEU A 419 -25.50 -24.97 19.26
N LEU A 420 -25.84 -24.12 20.24
CA LEU A 420 -25.15 -22.86 20.50
C LEU A 420 -23.65 -23.08 20.77
N LEU A 421 -23.29 -24.07 21.58
CA LEU A 421 -21.89 -24.37 21.89
C LEU A 421 -21.13 -24.92 20.68
N LYS A 422 -21.76 -25.81 19.90
CA LYS A 422 -21.19 -26.38 18.67
C LYS A 422 -20.82 -25.28 17.67
N TYR A 423 -21.77 -24.40 17.38
CA TYR A 423 -21.57 -23.36 16.39
C TYR A 423 -20.76 -22.17 16.90
N ALA A 424 -20.83 -21.83 18.19
CA ALA A 424 -19.94 -20.83 18.77
C ALA A 424 -18.47 -21.28 18.72
N ALA A 425 -18.20 -22.59 18.88
CA ALA A 425 -16.85 -23.15 18.77
C ALA A 425 -16.24 -23.04 17.37
N LEU A 426 -17.08 -23.01 16.32
CA LEU A 426 -16.67 -22.73 14.94
C LEU A 426 -16.48 -21.22 14.75
N TYR A 427 -17.48 -20.42 15.14
CA TYR A 427 -17.48 -18.99 14.83
C TYR A 427 -16.47 -18.17 15.66
N GLN A 428 -15.94 -18.68 16.78
CA GLN A 428 -14.78 -18.04 17.44
C GLN A 428 -13.53 -17.97 16.53
N TYR A 429 -13.49 -18.81 15.48
CA TYR A 429 -12.50 -18.78 14.41
C TYR A 429 -13.06 -18.21 13.10
N GLU A 430 -14.26 -17.63 13.10
CA GLU A 430 -14.92 -17.01 11.94
C GLU A 430 -15.28 -17.98 10.84
N ILE A 431 -15.61 -19.20 11.24
CA ILE A 431 -16.11 -20.22 10.33
C ILE A 431 -17.64 -20.04 10.30
N GLN A 432 -18.18 -19.60 9.17
CA GLN A 432 -19.62 -19.69 8.93
C GLN A 432 -20.00 -21.17 8.86
N PHE A 433 -21.23 -21.55 9.20
CA PHE A 433 -21.60 -22.96 9.37
C PHE A 433 -22.96 -23.30 8.77
N GLU A 434 -23.15 -24.57 8.43
CA GLU A 434 -24.43 -25.12 7.98
C GLU A 434 -25.05 -26.07 9.03
N PRO A 435 -26.39 -26.16 9.11
CA PRO A 435 -27.07 -27.21 9.87
C PRO A 435 -26.72 -28.59 9.33
N SER A 436 -26.33 -29.49 10.22
CA SER A 436 -25.90 -30.85 9.85
C SER A 436 -27.01 -31.90 9.96
N GLN A 437 -28.02 -31.65 10.81
CA GLN A 437 -29.07 -32.61 11.16
C GLN A 437 -30.44 -31.92 11.16
N GLU A 438 -31.53 -32.65 10.91
CA GLU A 438 -32.90 -32.12 10.97
C GLU A 438 -33.18 -31.42 12.32
N GLU A 439 -32.65 -31.97 13.42
CA GLU A 439 -32.77 -31.41 14.77
C GLU A 439 -32.06 -30.05 14.93
N ASP A 440 -31.08 -29.71 14.08
CA ASP A 440 -30.41 -28.41 14.12
C ASP A 440 -31.26 -27.29 13.50
N PHE A 441 -32.11 -27.59 12.50
CA PHE A 441 -32.83 -26.58 11.74
C PHE A 441 -33.81 -25.78 12.60
N GLU A 442 -34.57 -26.47 13.46
CA GLU A 442 -35.50 -25.81 14.39
C GLU A 442 -34.76 -24.84 15.32
N GLY A 443 -33.61 -25.27 15.86
CA GLY A 443 -32.79 -24.42 16.73
C GLY A 443 -32.19 -23.23 16.00
N ILE A 444 -31.69 -23.42 14.77
CA ILE A 444 -31.14 -22.32 13.97
C ILE A 444 -32.23 -21.30 13.61
N GLU A 445 -33.43 -21.73 13.24
CA GLU A 445 -34.56 -20.83 12.93
C GLU A 445 -34.92 -19.98 14.14
N VAL A 446 -35.07 -20.60 15.32
CA VAL A 446 -35.37 -19.90 16.58
C VAL A 446 -34.26 -18.90 16.94
N LEU A 447 -32.99 -19.28 16.84
CA LEU A 447 -31.86 -18.41 17.19
C LEU A 447 -31.68 -17.26 16.18
N THR A 448 -32.00 -17.49 14.90
CA THR A 448 -31.99 -16.45 13.86
C THR A 448 -33.12 -15.45 14.10
N ALA A 449 -34.32 -15.92 14.45
CA ALA A 449 -35.46 -15.05 14.80
C ALA A 449 -35.20 -14.19 16.05
N GLN A 450 -34.37 -14.68 16.98
CA GLN A 450 -33.89 -13.90 18.12
C GLN A 450 -32.77 -12.90 17.77
N GLY A 451 -32.17 -13.02 16.58
CA GLY A 451 -31.01 -12.23 16.18
C GLY A 451 -29.70 -12.67 16.86
N LEU A 452 -29.59 -13.92 17.31
CA LEU A 452 -28.30 -14.46 17.78
C LEU A 452 -27.46 -15.00 16.63
N LEU A 453 -28.11 -15.44 15.56
CA LEU A 453 -27.52 -15.91 14.31
C LEU A 453 -27.96 -15.03 13.14
N GLU A 454 -27.09 -14.88 12.15
CA GLU A 454 -27.38 -14.27 10.86
C GLU A 454 -27.24 -15.32 9.75
N PHE A 455 -28.18 -15.33 8.81
CA PHE A 455 -28.06 -16.08 7.56
C PHE A 455 -27.45 -15.19 6.48
N ASP A 456 -26.46 -15.71 5.79
CA ASP A 456 -25.80 -15.07 4.67
C ASP A 456 -26.34 -15.67 3.34
N PRO A 457 -27.16 -14.91 2.58
CA PRO A 457 -27.74 -15.41 1.33
C PRO A 457 -26.72 -15.70 0.23
N GLU A 458 -25.52 -15.12 0.30
CA GLU A 458 -24.47 -15.36 -0.71
C GLU A 458 -23.75 -16.69 -0.46
N THR A 459 -23.49 -17.00 0.81
CA THR A 459 -22.75 -18.21 1.18
C THR A 459 -23.64 -19.39 1.52
N GLU A 460 -24.93 -19.13 1.77
CA GLU A 460 -25.94 -20.05 2.30
C GLU A 460 -25.59 -20.60 3.69
N TYR A 461 -24.77 -19.85 4.45
CA TYR A 461 -24.32 -20.25 5.78
C TYR A 461 -24.84 -19.32 6.88
N TYR A 462 -24.73 -19.81 8.12
CA TYR A 462 -25.07 -19.08 9.32
C TYR A 462 -23.81 -18.61 10.05
N ALA A 463 -23.94 -17.49 10.76
CA ALA A 463 -22.87 -16.84 11.51
C ALA A 463 -23.39 -16.24 12.82
N PHE A 464 -22.53 -16.09 13.83
CA PHE A 464 -22.85 -15.18 14.95
C PHE A 464 -22.52 -13.74 14.55
N CYS A 465 -23.00 -12.78 15.35
CA CYS A 465 -22.68 -11.37 15.15
C CYS A 465 -21.17 -11.04 15.17
N HIS A 466 -20.40 -11.72 16.03
CA HIS A 466 -18.98 -11.46 16.24
C HIS A 466 -18.25 -12.68 16.80
N SER A 467 -17.01 -12.94 16.35
CA SER A 467 -16.20 -14.09 16.79
C SER A 467 -15.85 -14.04 18.27
N ASP A 468 -15.52 -12.86 18.80
CA ASP A 468 -15.33 -12.70 20.26
C ASP A 468 -16.62 -12.88 21.07
N PHE A 469 -17.80 -12.59 20.52
CA PHE A 469 -19.05 -12.91 21.21
C PHE A 469 -19.22 -14.42 21.34
N ALA A 470 -18.99 -15.16 20.24
CA ALA A 470 -18.98 -16.62 20.27
C ALA A 470 -17.97 -17.16 21.30
N ARG A 471 -16.76 -16.58 21.37
CA ARG A 471 -15.74 -16.94 22.37
C ARG A 471 -16.21 -16.67 23.80
N LEU A 472 -16.88 -15.54 24.06
CA LEU A 472 -17.43 -15.20 25.37
C LEU A 472 -18.56 -16.15 25.79
N LEU A 473 -19.42 -16.58 24.85
CA LEU A 473 -20.42 -17.61 25.10
C LEU A 473 -19.77 -18.93 25.56
N LEU A 474 -18.73 -19.38 24.86
CA LEU A 474 -17.99 -20.58 25.25
C LEU A 474 -17.33 -20.44 26.62
N LYS A 475 -16.69 -19.29 26.89
CA LYS A 475 -16.10 -18.99 28.21
C LYS A 475 -17.17 -18.98 29.32
N SER A 476 -18.36 -18.47 29.02
CA SER A 476 -19.47 -18.43 29.98
C SER A 476 -19.90 -19.83 30.40
N TYR A 477 -19.95 -20.77 29.46
CA TYR A 477 -20.18 -22.18 29.73
C TYR A 477 -19.01 -22.82 30.49
N ALA A 478 -17.77 -22.53 30.08
CA ALA A 478 -16.56 -23.07 30.70
C ALA A 478 -16.39 -22.67 32.18
N SER A 479 -16.97 -21.52 32.57
CA SER A 479 -16.97 -21.03 33.96
C SER A 479 -17.83 -21.88 34.92
N ARG A 480 -18.70 -22.76 34.40
CA ARG A 480 -19.63 -23.56 35.22
C ARG A 480 -18.97 -24.81 35.80
N SER A 481 -19.41 -25.20 37.00
CA SER A 481 -18.93 -26.41 37.69
C SER A 481 -19.24 -27.71 36.94
N SER A 482 -20.25 -27.70 36.07
CA SER A 482 -20.55 -28.80 35.14
C SER A 482 -19.45 -29.00 34.11
N PHE A 483 -18.87 -27.91 33.58
CA PHE A 483 -17.78 -27.96 32.62
C PHE A 483 -16.52 -28.58 33.22
N GLN A 484 -16.13 -28.11 34.42
CA GLN A 484 -14.96 -28.62 35.14
C GLN A 484 -15.03 -30.13 35.38
N ARG A 485 -16.21 -30.66 35.70
CA ARG A 485 -16.41 -32.10 35.87
C ARG A 485 -16.30 -32.91 34.58
N ARG A 486 -16.67 -32.32 33.43
CA ARG A 486 -16.76 -33.03 32.14
C ARG A 486 -15.47 -32.95 31.32
N TYR A 487 -14.77 -31.82 31.38
CA TYR A 487 -13.59 -31.53 30.54
C TYR A 487 -12.33 -31.23 31.36
N TYR A 488 -12.35 -31.41 32.69
CA TYR A 488 -11.22 -31.11 33.59
C TYR A 488 -10.65 -29.69 33.41
N GLY A 489 -11.49 -28.75 32.99
CA GLY A 489 -11.09 -27.36 32.73
C GLY A 489 -10.36 -27.14 31.40
N ASN A 490 -10.19 -28.16 30.55
CA ASN A 490 -9.51 -28.04 29.27
C ASN A 490 -10.42 -27.44 28.18
N PHE A 491 -10.29 -26.12 27.97
CA PHE A 491 -11.07 -25.37 26.98
C PHE A 491 -10.74 -25.73 25.53
N GLU A 492 -9.48 -26.02 25.24
CA GLU A 492 -9.04 -26.43 23.90
C GLU A 492 -9.60 -27.80 23.54
N GLN A 493 -9.51 -28.76 24.45
CA GLN A 493 -10.10 -30.09 24.26
C GLN A 493 -11.62 -30.01 24.06
N PHE A 494 -12.30 -29.11 24.77
CA PHE A 494 -13.71 -28.84 24.53
C PHE A 494 -13.97 -28.29 23.13
N THR A 495 -13.20 -27.29 22.70
CA THR A 495 -13.30 -26.68 21.36
C THR A 495 -13.08 -27.73 20.27
N ILE A 496 -12.01 -28.53 20.38
CA ILE A 496 -11.71 -29.64 19.47
C ILE A 496 -12.88 -30.61 19.40
N GLN A 497 -13.47 -30.96 20.55
CA GLN A 497 -14.61 -31.86 20.60
C GLN A 497 -15.84 -31.27 19.90
N GLN A 498 -16.10 -29.96 20.02
CA GLN A 498 -17.22 -29.30 19.33
C GLN A 498 -17.01 -29.27 17.81
N VAL A 499 -15.83 -28.83 17.35
CA VAL A 499 -15.50 -28.80 15.92
C VAL A 499 -15.52 -30.22 15.34
N LYS A 500 -14.96 -31.20 16.06
CA LYS A 500 -15.04 -32.61 15.67
C LYS A 500 -16.48 -33.12 15.58
N THR A 501 -17.35 -32.73 16.51
CA THR A 501 -18.76 -33.10 16.49
C THR A 501 -19.46 -32.53 15.26
N TYR A 502 -19.15 -31.28 14.89
CA TYR A 502 -19.63 -30.68 13.64
C TYR A 502 -19.13 -31.46 12.41
N LEU A 503 -17.82 -31.67 12.26
CA LEU A 503 -17.28 -32.37 11.09
C LEU A 503 -17.86 -33.79 10.93
N LEU A 504 -18.00 -34.51 12.05
CA LEU A 504 -18.52 -35.89 12.06
C LEU A 504 -20.05 -35.98 12.05
N SER A 505 -20.78 -34.85 12.06
CA SER A 505 -22.25 -34.86 11.99
C SER A 505 -22.79 -35.00 10.57
N PHE A 506 -21.93 -34.84 9.56
CA PHE A 506 -22.26 -35.06 8.15
C PHE A 506 -21.96 -36.50 7.75
N ASP A 507 -22.80 -37.09 6.89
CA ASP A 507 -22.61 -38.46 6.40
C ASP A 507 -21.26 -38.65 5.67
N ASP A 508 -20.83 -37.62 4.91
CA ASP A 508 -19.53 -37.58 4.27
C ASP A 508 -18.65 -36.46 4.85
N TYR A 509 -18.97 -35.20 4.59
CA TYR A 509 -18.26 -34.00 5.06
C TYR A 509 -19.13 -32.74 4.84
N PRO A 510 -18.90 -31.64 5.57
CA PRO A 510 -19.57 -30.37 5.29
C PRO A 510 -19.04 -29.69 4.02
N ALA A 511 -19.88 -28.90 3.34
CA ALA A 511 -19.50 -28.17 2.12
C ALA A 511 -18.46 -27.07 2.41
N ASN A 512 -18.47 -26.50 3.61
CA ASN A 512 -17.53 -25.47 4.04
C ASN A 512 -16.20 -26.02 4.59
N LEU A 513 -15.86 -27.31 4.40
CA LEU A 513 -14.68 -27.92 5.03
C LEU A 513 -13.37 -27.17 4.78
N SER A 514 -13.18 -26.65 3.56
CA SER A 514 -11.98 -25.86 3.24
C SER A 514 -11.90 -24.56 4.05
N GLU A 515 -13.03 -23.91 4.28
CA GLU A 515 -13.13 -22.68 5.08
C GLU A 515 -12.84 -22.96 6.57
N VAL A 516 -13.34 -24.10 7.08
CA VAL A 516 -13.08 -24.54 8.45
C VAL A 516 -11.57 -24.53 8.73
N PHE A 517 -10.78 -25.20 7.91
CA PHE A 517 -9.34 -25.30 8.14
C PHE A 517 -8.59 -23.99 7.85
N SER A 518 -8.96 -23.26 6.78
CA SER A 518 -8.30 -21.98 6.49
C SER A 518 -8.48 -20.97 7.61
N ASN A 519 -9.70 -20.89 8.17
CA ASN A 519 -10.03 -19.89 9.18
C ASN A 519 -9.47 -20.29 10.55
N ILE A 520 -9.39 -21.58 10.90
CA ILE A 520 -8.68 -22.05 12.10
C ILE A 520 -7.20 -21.60 12.06
N VAL A 521 -6.50 -21.85 10.95
CA VAL A 521 -5.08 -21.49 10.82
C VAL A 521 -4.89 -19.97 10.86
N THR A 522 -5.73 -19.24 10.12
CA THR A 522 -5.65 -17.77 10.01
C THR A 522 -5.95 -17.10 11.35
N ASN A 523 -6.87 -17.65 12.15
CA ASN A 523 -7.28 -17.12 13.46
C ASN A 523 -6.54 -17.76 14.65
N LYS A 524 -5.25 -18.10 14.47
CA LYS A 524 -4.32 -18.58 15.51
C LYS A 524 -4.74 -19.89 16.20
N GLY A 525 -5.57 -20.72 15.57
CA GLY A 525 -5.99 -22.03 16.07
C GLY A 525 -5.07 -23.19 15.66
N ILE A 526 -3.75 -22.98 15.59
CA ILE A 526 -2.81 -23.98 15.04
C ILE A 526 -2.88 -25.31 15.81
N ASP A 527 -3.00 -25.28 17.12
CA ASP A 527 -3.10 -26.50 17.93
C ASP A 527 -4.39 -27.29 17.63
N VAL A 528 -5.50 -26.58 17.42
CA VAL A 528 -6.78 -27.18 16.99
C VAL A 528 -6.64 -27.80 15.60
N PHE A 529 -6.02 -27.09 14.66
CA PHE A 529 -5.74 -27.60 13.31
C PHE A 529 -4.93 -28.91 13.36
N THR A 530 -3.81 -28.91 14.08
CA THR A 530 -2.92 -30.08 14.20
C THR A 530 -3.61 -31.25 14.91
N MET A 531 -4.34 -30.99 16.00
CA MET A 531 -5.03 -32.06 16.74
C MET A 531 -6.20 -32.67 15.96
N LEU A 532 -6.99 -31.86 15.23
CA LEU A 532 -8.06 -32.37 14.36
C LEU A 532 -7.50 -33.26 13.25
N LEU A 533 -6.40 -32.82 12.62
CA LEU A 533 -5.73 -33.58 11.57
C LEU A 533 -4.89 -34.75 12.11
N GLY A 534 -4.85 -34.96 13.43
CA GLY A 534 -4.33 -36.17 14.05
C GLY A 534 -5.37 -37.30 14.16
N ASP A 535 -6.67 -37.00 14.04
CA ASP A 535 -7.76 -37.95 14.18
C ASP A 535 -8.06 -38.68 12.86
N ASP A 536 -8.02 -40.02 12.88
CA ASP A 536 -8.14 -40.82 11.65
C ASP A 536 -9.49 -40.64 10.94
N LYS A 537 -10.60 -40.44 11.68
CA LYS A 537 -11.91 -40.23 11.05
C LYS A 537 -11.99 -38.88 10.34
N ILE A 538 -11.43 -37.84 10.96
CA ILE A 538 -11.36 -36.51 10.34
C ILE A 538 -10.43 -36.56 9.12
N LYS A 539 -9.26 -37.20 9.22
CA LYS A 539 -8.36 -37.40 8.07
C LYS A 539 -9.09 -38.04 6.90
N ASP A 540 -9.86 -39.10 7.15
CA ASP A 540 -10.62 -39.80 6.11
C ASP A 540 -11.72 -38.91 5.49
N GLN A 541 -12.40 -38.06 6.27
CA GLN A 541 -13.35 -37.07 5.72
C GLN A 541 -12.63 -35.99 4.88
N VAL A 542 -11.52 -35.45 5.38
CA VAL A 542 -10.72 -34.43 4.68
C VAL A 542 -10.14 -34.96 3.38
N ILE A 543 -9.63 -36.20 3.39
CA ILE A 543 -9.14 -36.86 2.19
C ILE A 543 -10.28 -37.02 1.19
N ARG A 544 -11.45 -37.53 1.61
CA ARG A 544 -12.61 -37.68 0.71
C ARG A 544 -13.11 -36.34 0.16
N PHE A 545 -13.15 -35.28 0.96
CA PHE A 545 -13.52 -33.94 0.50
C PHE A 545 -12.58 -33.47 -0.61
N TYR A 546 -11.26 -33.46 -0.35
CA TYR A 546 -10.30 -32.97 -1.33
C TYR A 546 -10.07 -33.91 -2.52
N GLN A 547 -10.45 -35.19 -2.42
CA GLN A 547 -10.51 -36.10 -3.58
C GLN A 547 -11.71 -35.81 -4.50
N ASN A 548 -12.75 -35.13 -4.01
CA ASN A 548 -13.96 -34.78 -4.76
C ASN A 548 -14.14 -33.26 -4.96
N THR A 549 -13.18 -32.44 -4.49
CA THR A 549 -13.20 -30.98 -4.66
C THR A 549 -13.18 -30.60 -6.13
N ASP A 550 -13.85 -29.50 -6.48
CA ASP A 550 -13.79 -28.84 -7.78
C ASP A 550 -12.82 -27.65 -7.80
N SER A 551 -12.30 -27.25 -6.63
CA SER A 551 -11.39 -26.12 -6.47
C SER A 551 -9.94 -26.58 -6.22
N ALA A 552 -9.09 -26.33 -7.21
CA ALA A 552 -7.64 -26.58 -7.11
C ALA A 552 -6.99 -25.65 -6.07
N ASP A 553 -7.40 -24.38 -6.00
CA ASP A 553 -6.89 -23.40 -5.05
C ASP A 553 -7.12 -23.81 -3.59
N ASN A 554 -8.32 -24.32 -3.28
CA ASN A 554 -8.63 -24.80 -1.93
C ASN A 554 -7.73 -25.97 -1.51
N LEU A 555 -7.46 -26.91 -2.42
CA LEU A 555 -6.54 -28.02 -2.18
C LEU A 555 -5.10 -27.51 -1.93
N VAL A 556 -4.60 -26.65 -2.81
CA VAL A 556 -3.25 -26.09 -2.71
C VAL A 556 -3.08 -25.31 -1.42
N ARG A 557 -4.07 -24.50 -1.06
CA ARG A 557 -4.08 -23.70 0.16
C ARG A 557 -4.04 -24.59 1.41
N PHE A 558 -4.83 -25.66 1.44
CA PHE A 558 -4.80 -26.64 2.54
C PHE A 558 -3.43 -27.32 2.68
N LEU A 559 -2.86 -27.82 1.58
CA LEU A 559 -1.52 -28.43 1.58
C LEU A 559 -0.43 -27.44 1.99
N TYR A 560 -0.57 -26.17 1.60
CA TYR A 560 0.32 -25.11 2.03
C TYR A 560 0.26 -24.87 3.54
N TYR A 561 -0.94 -24.85 4.14
CA TYR A 561 -1.09 -24.76 5.60
C TYR A 561 -0.51 -25.97 6.32
N LEU A 562 -0.75 -27.18 5.83
CA LEU A 562 -0.12 -28.41 6.34
C LEU A 562 1.41 -28.29 6.35
N LYS A 563 2.00 -27.84 5.24
CA LYS A 563 3.45 -27.63 5.14
C LYS A 563 3.99 -26.62 6.14
N LEU A 564 3.23 -25.57 6.44
CA LEU A 564 3.66 -24.54 7.39
C LEU A 564 3.53 -24.96 8.86
N HIS A 565 2.55 -25.80 9.19
CA HIS A 565 2.09 -25.96 10.57
C HIS A 565 1.97 -27.42 11.05
N CYS A 566 1.94 -28.39 10.14
CA CYS A 566 1.70 -29.81 10.44
C CYS A 566 2.52 -30.71 9.51
N LEU A 567 3.85 -30.54 9.52
CA LEU A 567 4.79 -31.28 8.66
C LEU A 567 4.70 -32.80 8.83
N GLU A 568 4.38 -33.28 10.04
CA GLU A 568 4.27 -34.71 10.34
C GLU A 568 3.13 -35.41 9.57
N GLN A 569 2.05 -34.69 9.23
CA GLN A 569 0.94 -35.23 8.45
C GLN A 569 1.07 -34.94 6.95
N LEU A 570 1.99 -34.04 6.56
CA LEU A 570 2.10 -33.56 5.18
C LEU A 570 2.32 -34.70 4.20
N GLU A 571 3.26 -35.61 4.46
CA GLU A 571 3.58 -36.72 3.57
C GLU A 571 2.37 -37.64 3.33
N HIS A 572 1.60 -37.91 4.40
CA HIS A 572 0.39 -38.73 4.33
C HIS A 572 -0.69 -38.09 3.45
N PHE A 573 -1.00 -36.81 3.67
CA PHE A 573 -1.99 -36.10 2.86
C PHE A 573 -1.51 -35.88 1.42
N LEU A 574 -0.23 -35.55 1.22
CA LEU A 574 0.33 -35.29 -0.09
C LEU A 574 0.21 -36.53 -0.99
N GLY A 575 0.59 -37.72 -0.52
CA GLY A 575 0.44 -38.95 -1.29
C GLY A 575 -1.02 -39.23 -1.67
N ARG A 576 -1.93 -39.13 -0.69
CA ARG A 576 -3.36 -39.45 -0.84
C ARG A 576 -4.15 -38.47 -1.71
N LEU A 577 -3.76 -37.20 -1.70
CA LEU A 577 -4.45 -36.12 -2.42
C LEU A 577 -3.83 -35.81 -3.78
N THR A 578 -2.61 -36.27 -4.04
CA THR A 578 -1.91 -36.08 -5.32
C THR A 578 -1.83 -37.37 -6.12
N ILE A 579 -0.75 -38.14 -6.00
CA ILE A 579 -0.44 -39.31 -6.85
C ILE A 579 -1.47 -40.43 -6.71
N GLU A 580 -1.99 -40.66 -5.50
CA GLU A 580 -2.99 -41.71 -5.25
C GLU A 580 -4.44 -41.25 -5.52
N ASN A 581 -4.66 -39.96 -5.79
CA ASN A 581 -5.99 -39.41 -6.01
C ASN A 581 -6.42 -39.62 -7.47
N PRO A 582 -7.40 -40.49 -7.77
CA PRO A 582 -7.82 -40.75 -9.14
C PRO A 582 -8.45 -39.53 -9.83
N SER A 583 -8.98 -38.58 -9.07
CA SER A 583 -9.66 -37.38 -9.57
C SER A 583 -8.70 -36.20 -9.80
N ILE A 584 -7.43 -36.30 -9.39
CA ILE A 584 -6.50 -35.15 -9.41
C ILE A 584 -6.29 -34.61 -10.82
N LYS A 585 -6.29 -35.48 -11.83
CA LYS A 585 -6.19 -35.08 -13.23
C LYS A 585 -7.39 -34.25 -13.65
N ASP A 586 -8.59 -34.73 -13.33
CA ASP A 586 -9.84 -34.06 -13.69
C ASP A 586 -9.93 -32.67 -13.08
N LEU A 587 -9.44 -32.49 -11.85
CA LEU A 587 -9.39 -31.20 -11.16
C LEU A 587 -8.60 -30.15 -11.95
N PHE A 588 -7.45 -30.53 -12.53
CA PHE A 588 -6.59 -29.63 -13.30
C PHE A 588 -6.88 -29.59 -14.80
N LEU A 589 -7.79 -30.42 -15.32
CA LEU A 589 -8.11 -30.46 -16.76
C LEU A 589 -9.47 -29.88 -17.11
N LYS A 590 -10.43 -29.81 -16.17
CA LYS A 590 -11.82 -29.38 -16.44
C LYS A 590 -12.06 -27.88 -16.24
N VAL A 591 -11.16 -27.18 -15.54
CA VAL A 591 -11.36 -25.80 -15.10
C VAL A 591 -10.40 -24.86 -15.84
N LYS A 592 -10.86 -23.67 -16.22
CA LYS A 592 -10.00 -22.62 -16.80
C LYS A 592 -9.10 -22.02 -15.72
N ASN A 593 -7.98 -21.41 -16.11
CA ASN A 593 -7.11 -20.65 -15.20
C ASN A 593 -6.45 -21.46 -14.04
N VAL A 594 -6.27 -22.77 -14.23
CA VAL A 594 -5.70 -23.69 -13.22
C VAL A 594 -4.17 -23.77 -13.21
N LEU A 595 -3.50 -23.04 -14.10
CA LEU A 595 -2.04 -23.08 -14.20
C LEU A 595 -1.34 -22.60 -12.91
N ALA A 596 -1.86 -21.53 -12.29
CA ALA A 596 -1.32 -20.99 -11.05
C ALA A 596 -1.42 -21.99 -9.86
N PRO A 597 -2.58 -22.60 -9.55
CA PRO A 597 -2.65 -23.61 -8.50
C PRO A 597 -1.85 -24.87 -8.86
N PHE A 598 -1.76 -25.26 -10.14
CA PHE A 598 -0.94 -26.40 -10.57
C PHE A 598 0.54 -26.19 -10.24
N ILE A 599 1.10 -25.04 -10.61
CA ILE A 599 2.51 -24.71 -10.34
C ILE A 599 2.76 -24.50 -8.84
N SER A 600 1.78 -23.96 -8.12
CA SER A 600 1.87 -23.84 -6.65
C SER A 600 1.90 -25.20 -5.96
N LEU A 601 1.10 -26.17 -6.43
CA LEU A 601 1.15 -27.55 -5.95
C LEU A 601 2.51 -28.19 -6.24
N LEU A 602 3.03 -28.02 -7.46
CA LEU A 602 4.38 -28.46 -7.83
C LEU A 602 5.45 -27.91 -6.88
N LYS A 603 5.34 -26.63 -6.49
CA LYS A 603 6.26 -26.02 -5.52
C LYS A 603 6.13 -26.62 -4.12
N ILE A 604 4.93 -27.01 -3.70
CA ILE A 604 4.72 -27.69 -2.42
C ILE A 604 5.39 -29.07 -2.46
N ILE A 605 5.16 -29.84 -3.53
CA ILE A 605 5.68 -31.21 -3.66
C ILE A 605 7.22 -31.20 -3.73
N ILE A 606 7.83 -30.34 -4.55
CA ILE A 606 9.30 -30.31 -4.72
C ILE A 606 10.04 -29.93 -3.43
N ASP A 607 9.39 -29.17 -2.54
CA ASP A 607 9.97 -28.81 -1.24
C ASP A 607 9.94 -29.97 -0.24
N VAL A 608 9.13 -31.00 -0.49
CA VAL A 608 9.06 -32.24 0.31
C VAL A 608 9.99 -33.29 -0.28
N ASP A 609 9.74 -33.69 -1.53
CA ASP A 609 10.47 -34.76 -2.18
C ASP A 609 10.51 -34.56 -3.71
N LYS A 610 11.72 -34.58 -4.27
CA LYS A 610 11.96 -34.39 -5.70
C LYS A 610 11.46 -35.56 -6.57
N ILE A 611 11.52 -36.78 -6.07
CA ILE A 611 11.01 -37.97 -6.76
C ILE A 611 9.48 -37.90 -6.82
N GLN A 612 8.81 -37.48 -5.75
CA GLN A 612 7.36 -37.26 -5.77
C GLN A 612 6.98 -36.15 -6.75
N TYR A 613 7.78 -35.07 -6.84
CA TYR A 613 7.59 -34.02 -7.84
C TYR A 613 7.65 -34.57 -9.27
N GLU A 614 8.68 -35.36 -9.58
CA GLU A 614 8.81 -35.99 -10.91
C GLU A 614 7.65 -36.96 -11.18
N ASN A 615 7.24 -37.77 -10.20
CA ASN A 615 6.11 -38.69 -10.34
C ASN A 615 4.79 -37.95 -10.57
N PHE A 616 4.52 -36.88 -9.81
CA PHE A 616 3.31 -36.08 -9.97
C PHE A 616 3.28 -35.36 -11.32
N LEU A 617 4.40 -34.75 -11.73
CA LEU A 617 4.50 -34.11 -13.04
C LEU A 617 4.28 -35.12 -14.17
N ASN A 618 4.81 -36.35 -14.03
CA ASN A 618 4.64 -37.45 -14.98
C ASN A 618 3.23 -38.04 -15.02
N LEU A 619 2.34 -37.71 -14.06
CA LEU A 619 0.92 -38.03 -14.21
C LEU A 619 0.38 -37.34 -15.46
N PHE A 620 0.78 -36.09 -15.69
CA PHE A 620 0.30 -35.29 -16.80
C PHE A 620 1.18 -35.49 -18.03
N ASN A 621 0.56 -35.80 -19.17
CA ASN A 621 1.29 -35.84 -20.43
C ASN A 621 1.58 -34.42 -20.93
N SER A 622 2.50 -34.30 -21.90
CA SER A 622 2.91 -32.99 -22.43
C SER A 622 1.76 -32.21 -23.06
N GLN A 623 0.75 -32.89 -23.63
CA GLN A 623 -0.42 -32.23 -24.21
C GLN A 623 -1.38 -31.70 -23.12
N GLU A 624 -1.58 -32.45 -22.04
CA GLU A 624 -2.42 -32.05 -20.90
C GLU A 624 -1.89 -30.76 -20.23
N ILE A 625 -0.58 -30.69 -19.94
CA ILE A 625 0.04 -29.46 -19.36
C ILE A 625 -0.05 -28.30 -20.36
N LYS A 626 0.15 -28.58 -21.65
CA LYS A 626 -0.02 -27.57 -22.70
C LYS A 626 -1.45 -27.04 -22.75
N ASP A 627 -2.45 -27.89 -22.59
CA ASP A 627 -3.86 -27.49 -22.57
C ASP A 627 -4.18 -26.58 -21.36
N MET A 628 -3.58 -26.85 -20.19
CA MET A 628 -3.68 -25.93 -19.03
C MET A 628 -3.11 -24.54 -19.35
N LEU A 629 -1.96 -24.49 -20.03
CA LEU A 629 -1.35 -23.25 -20.49
C LEU A 629 -2.28 -22.52 -21.48
N ILE A 630 -2.84 -23.24 -22.46
CA ILE A 630 -3.78 -22.69 -23.47
C ILE A 630 -5.08 -22.21 -22.83
N ASN A 631 -5.53 -22.81 -21.73
CA ASN A 631 -6.78 -22.42 -21.07
C ASN A 631 -6.62 -21.32 -20.02
N SER A 632 -5.40 -20.83 -19.79
CA SER A 632 -5.09 -19.76 -18.83
C SER A 632 -5.00 -18.38 -19.49
N SER A 633 -5.28 -17.31 -18.75
CA SER A 633 -5.10 -15.94 -19.25
C SER A 633 -3.63 -15.63 -19.54
N LEU A 634 -3.35 -14.61 -20.37
CA LEU A 634 -1.97 -14.19 -20.65
C LEU A 634 -1.23 -13.83 -19.36
N HIS A 635 -1.92 -13.12 -18.46
CA HIS A 635 -1.37 -12.73 -17.17
C HIS A 635 -0.96 -13.93 -16.31
N GLN A 636 -1.84 -14.92 -16.17
CA GLN A 636 -1.50 -16.13 -15.43
C GLN A 636 -0.36 -16.91 -16.07
N ILE A 637 -0.29 -16.97 -17.41
CA ILE A 637 0.84 -17.60 -18.10
C ILE A 637 2.14 -16.87 -17.74
N GLY A 638 2.15 -15.54 -17.83
CA GLY A 638 3.32 -14.72 -17.49
C GLY A 638 3.81 -14.93 -16.05
N SER A 639 2.94 -14.71 -15.07
CA SER A 639 3.30 -14.80 -13.65
C SER A 639 3.64 -16.24 -13.22
N SER A 640 2.85 -17.22 -13.66
CA SER A 640 2.97 -18.61 -13.21
C SER A 640 4.18 -19.30 -13.84
N MET A 641 4.47 -19.05 -15.12
CA MET A 641 5.68 -19.60 -15.77
C MET A 641 6.94 -18.96 -15.21
N CYS A 642 6.94 -17.64 -14.94
CA CYS A 642 8.04 -16.97 -14.26
C CYS A 642 8.26 -17.56 -12.86
N TYR A 643 7.18 -17.87 -12.14
CA TYR A 643 7.27 -18.52 -10.84
C TYR A 643 7.84 -19.95 -10.91
N TRP A 644 7.37 -20.77 -11.85
CA TRP A 644 7.88 -22.13 -12.08
C TRP A 644 9.38 -22.11 -12.40
N ASN A 645 9.80 -21.16 -13.24
CA ASN A 645 11.20 -20.98 -13.64
C ASN A 645 12.15 -20.78 -12.44
N LYS A 646 11.68 -20.20 -11.33
CA LYS A 646 12.49 -19.97 -10.13
C LYS A 646 12.91 -21.27 -9.42
N PHE A 647 12.20 -22.38 -9.63
CA PHE A 647 12.49 -23.66 -8.95
C PHE A 647 12.65 -24.87 -9.89
N ASP A 648 12.12 -24.83 -11.12
CA ASP A 648 12.41 -25.80 -12.18
C ASP A 648 12.46 -25.15 -13.57
N LEU A 649 13.61 -24.54 -13.87
CA LEU A 649 13.94 -23.94 -15.16
C LEU A 649 13.71 -24.89 -16.35
N LYS A 650 14.02 -26.19 -16.22
CA LYS A 650 13.98 -27.12 -17.35
C LYS A 650 12.54 -27.41 -17.77
N SER A 651 11.68 -27.74 -16.80
CA SER A 651 10.27 -28.05 -17.08
C SER A 651 9.50 -26.80 -17.50
N ALA A 652 9.70 -25.67 -16.81
CA ALA A 652 9.07 -24.41 -17.17
C ALA A 652 9.40 -24.00 -18.62
N LYS A 653 10.68 -24.02 -18.99
CA LYS A 653 11.12 -23.72 -20.36
C LYS A 653 10.54 -24.69 -21.39
N ALA A 654 10.55 -26.00 -21.09
CA ALA A 654 10.01 -27.02 -22.00
C ALA A 654 8.51 -26.86 -22.25
N VAL A 655 7.73 -26.58 -21.21
CA VAL A 655 6.27 -26.37 -21.31
C VAL A 655 5.97 -25.08 -22.07
N PHE A 656 6.66 -23.98 -21.76
CA PHE A 656 6.47 -22.71 -22.47
C PHE A 656 6.74 -22.88 -23.98
N ASN A 657 7.81 -23.59 -24.33
CA ASN A 657 8.20 -23.86 -25.71
C ASN A 657 7.30 -24.88 -26.43
N SER A 658 6.41 -25.57 -25.71
CA SER A 658 5.45 -26.51 -26.31
C SER A 658 4.26 -25.81 -26.98
N ILE A 659 3.93 -24.58 -26.55
CA ILE A 659 2.92 -23.76 -27.22
C ILE A 659 3.51 -23.19 -28.50
N ASN A 660 2.74 -23.31 -29.59
CA ASN A 660 3.11 -22.64 -30.82
C ASN A 660 2.75 -21.16 -30.76
N THR A 661 3.48 -20.35 -31.53
CA THR A 661 3.35 -18.90 -31.50
C THR A 661 1.94 -18.43 -31.86
N TYR A 662 1.30 -19.06 -32.85
CA TYR A 662 -0.07 -18.71 -33.27
C TYR A 662 -1.14 -18.94 -32.19
N GLN A 663 -1.03 -20.00 -31.40
CA GLN A 663 -1.93 -20.27 -30.27
C GLN A 663 -1.78 -19.20 -29.18
N PHE A 664 -0.57 -18.67 -29.02
CA PHE A 664 -0.28 -17.58 -28.09
C PHE A 664 -0.84 -16.23 -28.60
N LEU A 665 -0.69 -15.91 -29.89
CA LEU A 665 -1.18 -14.66 -30.49
C LEU A 665 -2.68 -14.45 -30.31
N GLY A 666 -3.47 -15.54 -30.33
CA GLY A 666 -4.91 -15.49 -30.07
C GLY A 666 -5.28 -14.90 -28.70
N LYS A 667 -4.38 -14.97 -27.71
CA LYS A 667 -4.60 -14.43 -26.36
C LYS A 667 -4.24 -12.95 -26.25
N VAL A 668 -3.45 -12.39 -27.17
CA VAL A 668 -2.93 -11.02 -27.09
C VAL A 668 -3.96 -9.97 -27.55
N LYS A 669 -4.96 -10.37 -28.35
CA LYS A 669 -5.89 -9.43 -29.01
C LYS A 669 -6.63 -8.50 -28.06
N ASP A 670 -7.06 -8.98 -26.90
CA ASP A 670 -7.91 -8.20 -25.97
C ASP A 670 -7.14 -7.48 -24.84
N HIS A 671 -5.81 -7.62 -24.78
CA HIS A 671 -4.99 -7.03 -23.71
C HIS A 671 -4.58 -5.60 -24.01
N SER A 672 -4.54 -4.75 -22.99
CA SER A 672 -3.92 -3.42 -23.09
C SER A 672 -2.41 -3.53 -23.36
N LEU A 673 -1.80 -2.47 -23.89
CA LEU A 673 -0.35 -2.45 -24.13
C LEU A 673 0.43 -2.64 -22.82
N SER A 674 -0.04 -2.08 -21.71
CA SER A 674 0.59 -2.17 -20.39
C SER A 674 0.60 -3.61 -19.85
N GLN A 675 -0.54 -4.30 -19.93
CA GLN A 675 -0.63 -5.73 -19.57
C GLN A 675 0.30 -6.58 -20.44
N LEU A 676 0.29 -6.34 -21.75
CA LEU A 676 1.16 -7.03 -22.68
C LEU A 676 2.65 -6.84 -22.33
N GLY A 677 3.06 -5.60 -22.01
CA GLY A 677 4.43 -5.30 -21.59
C GLY A 677 4.83 -6.04 -20.31
N SER A 678 3.94 -6.11 -19.32
CA SER A 678 4.16 -6.86 -18.08
C SER A 678 4.31 -8.36 -18.32
N ASP A 679 3.35 -8.94 -19.02
CA ASP A 679 3.27 -10.39 -19.20
C ASP A 679 4.41 -10.93 -20.08
N LEU A 680 4.75 -10.20 -21.16
CA LEU A 680 5.91 -10.56 -21.99
C LEU A 680 7.23 -10.37 -21.26
N SER A 681 7.40 -9.34 -20.44
CA SER A 681 8.61 -9.18 -19.63
C SER A 681 8.79 -10.34 -18.64
N ASN A 682 7.70 -10.79 -18.00
CA ASN A 682 7.72 -11.98 -17.14
C ASN A 682 8.11 -13.26 -17.90
N LEU A 683 7.61 -13.44 -19.12
CA LEU A 683 7.96 -14.59 -19.97
C LEU A 683 9.39 -14.54 -20.51
N ASN A 684 9.92 -13.34 -20.71
CA ASN A 684 11.31 -13.13 -21.12
C ASN A 684 12.30 -13.70 -20.09
N HIS A 685 11.92 -13.73 -18.81
CA HIS A 685 12.70 -14.39 -17.75
C HIS A 685 12.66 -15.93 -17.83
N VAL A 686 11.69 -16.53 -18.53
CA VAL A 686 11.53 -17.97 -18.71
C VAL A 686 12.29 -18.44 -19.96
N ASP A 687 12.00 -17.82 -21.11
CA ASP A 687 12.72 -18.05 -22.36
C ASP A 687 12.71 -16.78 -23.20
N SER A 688 13.85 -16.10 -23.27
CA SER A 688 14.00 -14.87 -24.04
C SER A 688 13.80 -15.07 -25.53
N ASP A 689 14.30 -16.18 -26.09
CA ASP A 689 14.25 -16.43 -27.53
C ASP A 689 12.81 -16.68 -27.98
N LYS A 690 12.06 -17.48 -27.21
CA LYS A 690 10.65 -17.76 -27.51
C LYS A 690 9.77 -16.54 -27.30
N THR A 691 10.02 -15.76 -26.25
CA THR A 691 9.26 -14.54 -25.98
C THR A 691 9.49 -13.50 -27.07
N ARG A 692 10.73 -13.36 -27.54
CA ARG A 692 11.08 -12.54 -28.69
C ARG A 692 10.34 -12.99 -29.95
N GLU A 693 10.37 -14.29 -30.28
CA GLU A 693 9.63 -14.85 -31.42
C GLU A 693 8.12 -14.54 -31.37
N ILE A 694 7.51 -14.65 -30.19
CA ILE A 694 6.10 -14.32 -29.97
C ILE A 694 5.85 -12.83 -30.21
N PHE A 695 6.67 -11.98 -29.59
CA PHE A 695 6.55 -10.54 -29.74
C PHE A 695 6.74 -10.12 -31.20
N ASP A 696 7.73 -10.67 -31.89
CA ASP A 696 8.02 -10.47 -33.31
C ASP A 696 6.89 -10.89 -34.24
N SER A 697 6.10 -11.88 -33.84
CA SER A 697 4.95 -12.36 -34.61
C SER A 697 3.69 -11.50 -34.48
N LEU A 698 3.64 -10.55 -33.54
CA LEU A 698 2.51 -9.62 -33.40
C LEU A 698 2.49 -8.58 -34.53
N GLU A 699 1.32 -8.29 -35.08
CA GLU A 699 1.17 -7.30 -36.13
C GLU A 699 1.50 -5.90 -35.60
N LEU A 700 2.41 -5.20 -36.30
CA LEU A 700 2.86 -3.86 -35.94
C LEU A 700 1.69 -2.87 -35.88
N GLU A 701 0.79 -2.92 -36.86
CA GLU A 701 -0.40 -2.06 -36.92
C GLU A 701 -1.30 -2.24 -35.69
N GLY A 702 -1.51 -3.49 -35.24
CA GLY A 702 -2.30 -3.78 -34.04
C GLY A 702 -1.64 -3.27 -32.74
N LEU A 703 -0.31 -3.30 -32.67
CA LEU A 703 0.43 -2.74 -31.54
C LEU A 703 0.37 -1.20 -31.54
N ILE A 704 0.51 -0.57 -32.72
CA ILE A 704 0.35 0.88 -32.89
C ILE A 704 -1.06 1.30 -32.49
N GLU A 705 -2.10 0.58 -32.91
CA GLU A 705 -3.49 0.85 -32.53
C GLU A 705 -3.66 0.86 -30.99
N LYS A 706 -3.07 -0.12 -30.31
CA LYS A 706 -3.09 -0.20 -28.83
C LYS A 706 -2.40 0.99 -28.16
N THR A 707 -1.38 1.60 -28.76
CA THR A 707 -0.73 2.80 -28.19
C THR A 707 -1.63 4.04 -28.20
N LYS A 708 -2.60 4.11 -29.13
CA LYS A 708 -3.51 5.27 -29.26
C LYS A 708 -4.44 5.40 -28.05
N ALA A 709 -4.89 4.28 -27.48
CA ALA A 709 -5.79 4.28 -26.32
C ALA A 709 -5.09 4.47 -24.96
N VAL A 710 -3.75 4.38 -24.93
CA VAL A 710 -2.96 4.40 -23.68
C VAL A 710 -2.55 5.84 -23.33
N GLU A 711 -2.68 6.22 -22.06
CA GLU A 711 -2.18 7.50 -21.56
C GLU A 711 -0.65 7.59 -21.71
N PHE A 712 -0.10 8.79 -21.90
CA PHE A 712 1.34 8.95 -22.16
C PHE A 712 2.24 8.37 -21.05
N GLY A 713 1.83 8.50 -19.78
CA GLY A 713 2.55 7.92 -18.64
C GLY A 713 2.67 6.40 -18.75
N GLN A 714 1.55 5.73 -19.01
CA GLN A 714 1.48 4.28 -19.18
C GLN A 714 2.19 3.81 -20.46
N LEU A 715 2.19 4.65 -21.51
CA LEU A 715 2.89 4.37 -22.77
C LEU A 715 4.40 4.20 -22.53
N GLY A 716 5.00 5.12 -21.77
CA GLY A 716 6.43 5.04 -21.43
C GLY A 716 6.78 3.78 -20.65
N GLU A 717 5.92 3.37 -19.71
CA GLU A 717 6.10 2.11 -18.97
C GLU A 717 6.01 0.88 -19.87
N ALA A 718 4.93 0.79 -20.64
CA ALA A 718 4.65 -0.36 -21.48
C ALA A 718 5.74 -0.58 -22.51
N LEU A 719 6.18 0.49 -23.19
CA LEU A 719 7.26 0.41 -24.17
C LEU A 719 8.60 0.09 -23.52
N ASN A 720 8.95 0.64 -22.35
CA ASN A 720 10.19 0.28 -21.67
C ASN A 720 10.22 -1.19 -21.24
N ARG A 721 9.08 -1.76 -20.82
CA ARG A 721 8.98 -3.22 -20.53
C ARG A 721 9.15 -4.05 -21.80
N LEU A 722 8.49 -3.67 -22.90
CA LEU A 722 8.66 -4.33 -24.20
C LEU A 722 10.09 -4.22 -24.75
N ASN A 723 10.79 -3.12 -24.45
CA ASN A 723 12.20 -2.91 -24.81
C ASN A 723 13.11 -3.96 -24.19
N SER A 724 12.75 -4.49 -23.01
CA SER A 724 13.49 -5.59 -22.37
C SER A 724 13.30 -6.94 -23.09
N VAL A 725 12.26 -7.07 -23.93
CA VAL A 725 11.92 -8.28 -24.69
C VAL A 725 12.56 -8.23 -26.08
N ASP A 726 12.27 -7.18 -26.86
CA ASP A 726 12.92 -6.90 -28.12
C ASP A 726 13.06 -5.38 -28.31
N SER A 727 14.30 -4.90 -28.29
CA SER A 727 14.61 -3.49 -28.46
C SER A 727 14.34 -2.98 -29.89
N ASP A 728 14.58 -3.80 -30.91
CA ASP A 728 14.46 -3.40 -32.32
C ASP A 728 13.00 -3.21 -32.69
N LYS A 729 12.15 -4.18 -32.34
CA LYS A 729 10.72 -4.09 -32.60
C LYS A 729 10.02 -3.04 -31.74
N THR A 730 10.42 -2.90 -30.48
CA THR A 730 9.89 -1.82 -29.62
C THR A 730 10.24 -0.45 -30.18
N ARG A 731 11.47 -0.29 -30.66
CA ARG A 731 11.90 0.92 -31.36
C ARG A 731 11.09 1.17 -32.63
N GLU A 732 10.82 0.13 -33.44
CA GLU A 732 9.98 0.25 -34.63
C GLU A 732 8.55 0.72 -34.31
N ILE A 733 7.92 0.15 -33.26
CA ILE A 733 6.61 0.60 -32.77
C ILE A 733 6.67 2.08 -32.40
N PHE A 734 7.65 2.46 -31.57
CA PHE A 734 7.77 3.84 -31.10
C PHE A 734 8.08 4.79 -32.26
N ASP A 735 8.92 4.40 -33.21
CA ASP A 735 9.30 5.16 -34.40
C ASP A 735 8.14 5.35 -35.38
N SER A 736 7.19 4.43 -35.41
CA SER A 736 5.97 4.51 -36.23
C SER A 736 4.90 5.46 -35.67
N LEU A 737 4.99 5.86 -34.39
CA LEU A 737 4.02 6.80 -33.79
C LEU A 737 4.21 8.22 -34.33
N GLU A 738 3.14 8.90 -34.71
CA GLU A 738 3.25 10.28 -35.19
C GLU A 738 3.74 11.23 -34.09
N LEU A 739 4.70 12.09 -34.43
CA LEU A 739 5.29 13.04 -33.49
C LEU A 739 4.22 13.99 -32.92
N GLU A 740 3.32 14.49 -33.76
CA GLU A 740 2.21 15.37 -33.37
C GLU A 740 1.25 14.66 -32.39
N GLY A 741 0.92 13.39 -32.64
CA GLY A 741 0.07 12.60 -31.74
C GLY A 741 0.73 12.35 -30.37
N LEU A 742 2.05 12.14 -30.33
CA LEU A 742 2.81 12.04 -29.08
C LEU A 742 2.81 13.37 -28.32
N ILE A 743 3.05 14.49 -29.01
CA ILE A 743 3.02 15.83 -28.41
C ILE A 743 1.64 16.11 -27.82
N GLU A 744 0.56 15.84 -28.55
CA GLU A 744 -0.81 16.05 -28.07
C GLU A 744 -1.09 15.24 -26.79
N LYS A 745 -0.63 13.98 -26.76
CA LYS A 745 -0.74 13.11 -25.57
C LYS A 745 -0.01 13.67 -24.35
N THR A 746 1.03 14.49 -24.50
CA THR A 746 1.75 15.12 -23.37
C THR A 746 1.01 16.30 -22.74
N LYS A 747 0.07 16.94 -23.46
CA LYS A 747 -0.60 18.17 -23.00
C LYS A 747 -1.41 17.97 -21.72
N ALA A 748 -2.12 16.85 -21.62
CA ALA A 748 -2.93 16.51 -20.45
C ALA A 748 -2.13 15.87 -19.29
N VAL A 749 -0.82 15.63 -19.47
CA VAL A 749 0.01 14.90 -18.51
C VAL A 749 0.58 15.86 -17.48
N GLU A 750 0.52 15.45 -16.21
CA GLU A 750 1.17 16.18 -15.13
C GLU A 750 2.69 16.16 -15.25
N PHE A 751 3.35 17.23 -14.81
CA PHE A 751 4.80 17.40 -14.99
C PHE A 751 5.63 16.24 -14.41
N GLY A 752 5.20 15.67 -13.28
CA GLY A 752 5.83 14.50 -12.66
C GLY A 752 5.81 13.27 -13.56
N GLN A 753 4.63 12.91 -14.05
CA GLN A 753 4.45 11.75 -14.94
C GLN A 753 5.13 11.96 -16.30
N LEU A 754 5.21 13.20 -16.77
CA LEU A 754 5.88 13.55 -18.01
C LEU A 754 7.38 13.23 -17.94
N GLY A 755 8.05 13.59 -16.84
CA GLY A 755 9.47 13.30 -16.62
C GLY A 755 9.76 11.79 -16.64
N GLU A 756 8.96 11.03 -15.91
CA GLU A 756 9.12 9.58 -15.79
C GLU A 756 8.88 8.89 -17.14
N ALA A 757 7.81 9.28 -17.84
CA ALA A 757 7.44 8.72 -19.14
C ALA A 757 8.52 8.99 -20.20
N LEU A 758 9.00 10.23 -20.29
CA LEU A 758 10.04 10.60 -21.26
C LEU A 758 11.36 9.90 -20.95
N ASN A 759 11.78 9.81 -19.68
CA ASN A 759 12.99 9.09 -19.32
C ASN A 759 12.91 7.59 -19.66
N ARG A 760 11.73 6.97 -19.46
CA ARG A 760 11.48 5.58 -19.89
C ARG A 760 11.50 5.43 -21.41
N LEU A 761 10.95 6.38 -22.17
CA LEU A 761 11.01 6.36 -23.64
C LEU A 761 12.43 6.62 -24.17
N ASN A 762 13.27 7.33 -23.40
CA ASN A 762 14.66 7.59 -23.74
C ASN A 762 15.49 6.30 -23.84
N SER A 763 15.15 5.28 -23.06
CA SER A 763 15.79 3.94 -23.16
C SER A 763 15.36 3.17 -24.42
N VAL A 764 14.23 3.54 -25.04
CA VAL A 764 13.67 2.92 -26.24
C VAL A 764 14.24 3.58 -27.50
N ASN A 765 14.12 4.91 -27.60
CA ASN A 765 14.74 5.71 -28.65
C ASN A 765 15.02 7.12 -28.13
N SER A 766 16.28 7.39 -27.82
CA SER A 766 16.72 8.68 -27.30
C SER A 766 16.51 9.82 -28.29
N ASP A 767 16.79 9.62 -29.58
CA ASP A 767 16.65 10.66 -30.61
C ASP A 767 15.20 11.11 -30.78
N LYS A 768 14.26 10.16 -30.84
CA LYS A 768 12.84 10.48 -31.01
C LYS A 768 12.24 11.07 -29.73
N THR A 769 12.62 10.52 -28.56
CA THR A 769 12.19 11.06 -27.26
C THR A 769 12.66 12.50 -27.08
N ARG A 770 13.91 12.78 -27.44
CA ARG A 770 14.46 14.13 -27.43
C ARG A 770 13.68 15.05 -28.37
N LYS A 771 13.34 14.62 -29.59
CA LYS A 771 12.49 15.41 -30.50
C LYS A 771 11.10 15.71 -29.92
N VAL A 772 10.46 14.74 -29.27
CA VAL A 772 9.18 14.95 -28.58
C VAL A 772 9.36 16.03 -27.51
N PHE A 773 10.33 15.86 -26.62
CA PHE A 773 10.59 16.81 -25.54
C PHE A 773 10.95 18.20 -26.06
N ASP A 774 11.81 18.29 -27.08
CA ASP A 774 12.25 19.55 -27.70
C ASP A 774 11.10 20.29 -28.38
N SER A 775 10.08 19.59 -28.86
CA SER A 775 8.91 20.18 -29.51
C SER A 775 7.87 20.74 -28.54
N LEU A 776 7.95 20.42 -27.24
CA LEU A 776 7.04 20.96 -26.23
C LEU A 776 7.34 22.44 -25.96
N GLU A 777 6.31 23.27 -25.80
CA GLU A 777 6.53 24.70 -25.52
C GLU A 777 7.13 24.91 -24.13
N LEU A 778 8.20 25.72 -24.06
CA LEU A 778 8.89 26.02 -22.81
C LEU A 778 7.95 26.65 -21.79
N ASP A 779 7.14 27.63 -22.22
CA ASP A 779 6.21 28.34 -21.34
C ASP A 779 5.16 27.39 -20.73
N GLU A 780 4.65 26.43 -21.51
CA GLU A 780 3.71 25.42 -21.00
C GLU A 780 4.38 24.51 -19.95
N LEU A 781 5.61 24.06 -20.22
CA LEU A 781 6.38 23.23 -19.29
C LEU A 781 6.70 23.97 -17.99
N VAL A 782 7.05 25.26 -18.08
CA VAL A 782 7.30 26.12 -16.92
C VAL A 782 6.01 26.31 -16.11
N GLU A 783 4.86 26.55 -16.75
CA GLU A 783 3.58 26.67 -16.06
C GLU A 783 3.14 25.36 -15.39
N LYS A 784 3.40 24.20 -16.01
CA LYS A 784 3.18 22.89 -15.37
C LYS A 784 4.12 22.67 -14.19
N ALA A 785 5.40 23.01 -14.32
CA ALA A 785 6.40 22.91 -13.26
C ALA A 785 6.07 23.82 -12.06
N LYS A 786 5.47 25.00 -12.29
CA LYS A 786 4.98 25.89 -11.23
C LYS A 786 3.82 25.29 -10.41
N LYS A 787 3.05 24.35 -10.95
CA LYS A 787 1.87 23.79 -10.27
C LYS A 787 2.17 22.59 -9.38
N VAL A 788 3.24 21.85 -9.66
CA VAL A 788 3.59 20.64 -8.89
C VAL A 788 4.28 20.96 -7.57
N GLU A 789 4.20 20.04 -6.61
CA GLU A 789 4.94 20.11 -5.36
C GLU A 789 6.45 20.01 -5.58
N PHE A 790 7.24 20.54 -4.64
CA PHE A 790 8.69 20.66 -4.79
C PHE A 790 9.41 19.30 -4.91
N GLY A 791 8.95 18.26 -4.19
CA GLY A 791 9.49 16.91 -4.29
C GLY A 791 9.31 16.32 -5.69
N THR A 792 8.09 16.41 -6.22
CA THR A 792 7.73 15.98 -7.58
C THR A 792 8.49 16.77 -8.63
N LEU A 793 8.66 18.08 -8.44
CA LEU A 793 9.47 18.94 -9.31
C LEU A 793 10.92 18.45 -9.39
N GLY A 794 11.54 18.16 -8.24
CA GLY A 794 12.91 17.65 -8.17
C GLY A 794 13.10 16.31 -8.88
N LYS A 795 12.15 15.36 -8.69
CA LYS A 795 12.14 14.08 -9.40
C LYS A 795 12.04 14.28 -10.92
N ALA A 796 11.03 15.03 -11.36
CA ALA A 796 10.71 15.22 -12.77
C ALA A 796 11.85 15.89 -13.53
N LEU A 797 12.41 16.97 -12.98
CA LEU A 797 13.53 17.66 -13.62
C LEU A 797 14.78 16.78 -13.70
N ASN A 798 15.09 16.00 -12.66
CA ASN A 798 16.21 15.07 -12.72
C ASN A 798 16.01 14.00 -13.80
N GLU A 799 14.79 13.47 -13.96
CA GLU A 799 14.46 12.50 -15.00
C GLU A 799 14.56 13.10 -16.41
N LEU A 800 14.04 14.32 -16.61
CA LEU A 800 14.14 15.05 -17.87
C LEU A 800 15.60 15.41 -18.23
N ASN A 801 16.47 15.58 -17.23
CA ASN A 801 17.89 15.85 -17.44
C ASN A 801 18.59 14.73 -18.23
N PHE A 802 18.15 13.48 -18.07
CA PHE A 802 18.65 12.34 -18.87
C PHE A 802 18.15 12.35 -20.31
N VAL A 803 17.08 13.09 -20.61
CA VAL A 803 16.48 13.21 -21.95
C VAL A 803 17.11 14.37 -22.73
N ASN A 804 17.08 15.58 -22.15
CA ASN A 804 17.78 16.74 -22.67
C ASN A 804 18.16 17.68 -21.51
N SER A 805 19.45 17.69 -21.17
CA SER A 805 19.99 18.51 -20.08
C SER A 805 19.82 20.01 -20.31
N ASP A 806 20.00 20.48 -21.54
CA ASP A 806 19.97 21.92 -21.86
C ASP A 806 18.57 22.50 -21.69
N LYS A 807 17.57 21.82 -22.28
CA LYS A 807 16.16 22.23 -22.16
C LYS A 807 15.65 22.08 -20.73
N THR A 808 16.05 21.02 -20.03
CA THR A 808 15.68 20.83 -18.61
C THR A 808 16.24 21.94 -17.73
N ARG A 809 17.50 22.33 -17.97
CA ARG A 809 18.12 23.46 -17.30
C ARG A 809 17.39 24.76 -17.62
N GLU A 810 16.99 25.00 -18.87
CA GLU A 810 16.22 26.18 -19.27
C GLU A 810 14.86 26.27 -18.55
N ILE A 811 14.13 25.15 -18.42
CA ILE A 811 12.88 25.08 -17.63
C ILE A 811 13.18 25.45 -16.18
N PHE A 812 14.19 24.82 -15.57
CA PHE A 812 14.52 25.08 -14.17
C PHE A 812 14.97 26.52 -13.96
N ASP A 813 15.76 27.09 -14.89
CA ASP A 813 16.26 28.46 -14.87
C ASP A 813 15.15 29.50 -15.03
N SER A 814 14.07 29.16 -15.74
CA SER A 814 12.88 30.01 -15.93
C SER A 814 11.95 30.08 -14.71
N LEU A 815 12.08 29.16 -13.74
CA LEU A 815 11.31 29.21 -12.50
C LEU A 815 11.84 30.28 -11.55
N GLU A 816 10.99 31.16 -11.04
CA GLU A 816 11.42 32.23 -10.13
C GLU A 816 11.97 31.68 -8.81
N LEU A 817 13.08 32.25 -8.34
CA LEU A 817 13.73 31.82 -7.10
C LEU A 817 12.79 31.94 -5.89
N GLU A 818 12.03 33.05 -5.81
CA GLU A 818 11.06 33.29 -4.74
C GLU A 818 9.95 32.24 -4.74
N GLY A 819 9.42 31.89 -5.91
CA GLY A 819 8.40 30.83 -6.05
C GLY A 819 8.94 29.44 -5.68
N LEU A 820 10.19 29.14 -6.00
CA LEU A 820 10.84 27.89 -5.59
C LEU A 820 11.04 27.85 -4.07
N VAL A 821 11.50 28.93 -3.46
CA VAL A 821 11.67 29.06 -2.00
C VAL A 821 10.33 28.89 -1.29
N GLU A 822 9.27 29.54 -1.76
CA GLU A 822 7.93 29.40 -1.17
C GLU A 822 7.44 27.95 -1.20
N LYS A 823 7.65 27.25 -2.31
CA LYS A 823 7.32 25.82 -2.43
C LYS A 823 8.02 24.94 -1.40
N THR A 824 9.22 25.30 -0.93
CA THR A 824 9.94 24.51 0.07
C THR A 824 9.36 24.64 1.49
N LYS A 825 8.59 25.69 1.78
CA LYS A 825 8.07 25.96 3.13
C LYS A 825 7.07 24.91 3.61
N ALA A 826 6.25 24.35 2.71
CA ALA A 826 5.32 23.28 3.04
C ALA A 826 5.96 21.87 3.06
N VAL A 827 7.20 21.73 2.58
CA VAL A 827 7.86 20.43 2.39
C VAL A 827 8.50 19.96 3.69
N GLU A 828 8.33 18.68 4.01
CA GLU A 828 9.00 18.06 5.15
C GLU A 828 10.52 18.00 4.95
N PHE A 829 11.28 18.04 6.05
CA PHE A 829 12.74 18.10 5.99
C PHE A 829 13.38 16.93 5.21
N GLY A 830 12.80 15.73 5.35
CA GLY A 830 13.25 14.53 4.62
C GLY A 830 13.11 14.67 3.11
N GLN A 831 11.92 15.08 2.66
CA GLN A 831 11.63 15.28 1.24
C GLN A 831 12.39 16.48 0.66
N LEU A 832 12.67 17.50 1.47
CA LEU A 832 13.45 18.67 1.07
C LEU A 832 14.89 18.29 0.68
N GLY A 833 15.55 17.46 1.50
CA GLY A 833 16.89 16.97 1.21
C GLY A 833 16.96 16.19 -0.09
N GLU A 834 16.02 15.26 -0.27
CA GLU A 834 15.92 14.44 -1.48
C GLU A 834 15.67 15.28 -2.73
N ALA A 835 14.73 16.24 -2.67
CA ALA A 835 14.37 17.10 -3.79
C ALA A 835 15.54 17.99 -4.23
N LEU A 836 16.22 18.64 -3.28
CA LEU A 836 17.37 19.50 -3.58
C LEU A 836 18.55 18.69 -4.14
N ASN A 837 18.84 17.52 -3.55
CA ASN A 837 19.89 16.64 -4.07
C ASN A 837 19.60 16.18 -5.51
N ARG A 838 18.34 15.94 -5.88
CA ARG A 838 17.92 15.62 -7.25
C ARG A 838 17.98 16.80 -8.22
N LEU A 839 17.84 18.03 -7.75
CA LEU A 839 17.99 19.24 -8.57
C LEU A 839 19.46 19.62 -8.81
N ASN A 840 20.37 19.16 -7.95
CA ASN A 840 21.79 19.48 -8.02
C ASN A 840 22.44 19.11 -9.39
N PRO A 841 22.17 17.94 -10.00
CA PRO A 841 22.64 17.61 -11.35
C PRO A 841 22.01 18.43 -12.49
N VAL A 842 20.88 19.10 -12.25
CA VAL A 842 20.17 19.92 -13.26
C VAL A 842 20.78 21.31 -13.33
N ASN A 843 20.90 21.98 -12.18
CA ASN A 843 21.64 23.23 -12.02
C ASN A 843 22.08 23.39 -10.57
N SER A 844 23.35 23.09 -10.29
CA SER A 844 23.93 23.14 -8.95
C SER A 844 23.90 24.55 -8.36
N ASP A 845 24.24 25.58 -9.15
CA ASP A 845 24.24 26.98 -8.70
C ASP A 845 22.86 27.45 -8.26
N LYS A 846 21.82 27.15 -9.07
CA LYS A 846 20.45 27.55 -8.75
C LYS A 846 19.90 26.76 -7.57
N THR A 847 20.16 25.45 -7.51
CA THR A 847 19.78 24.59 -6.39
C THR A 847 20.41 25.09 -5.08
N ARG A 848 21.69 25.44 -5.12
CA ARG A 848 22.38 26.05 -3.98
C ARG A 848 21.76 27.39 -3.58
N LYS A 849 21.40 28.26 -4.53
CA LYS A 849 20.71 29.53 -4.23
C LYS A 849 19.34 29.31 -3.57
N VAL A 850 18.57 28.32 -4.02
CA VAL A 850 17.29 27.96 -3.38
C VAL A 850 17.55 27.55 -1.93
N PHE A 851 18.49 26.61 -1.72
CA PHE A 851 18.81 26.14 -0.37
C PHE A 851 19.36 27.27 0.51
N ASP A 852 20.23 28.13 -0.01
CA ASP A 852 20.85 29.25 0.69
C ASP A 852 19.84 30.32 1.10
N SER A 853 18.74 30.47 0.36
CA SER A 853 17.67 31.43 0.65
C SER A 853 16.73 30.99 1.79
N LEU A 854 16.78 29.71 2.20
CA LEU A 854 15.96 29.21 3.32
C LEU A 854 16.48 29.71 4.67
N GLU A 855 15.59 30.07 5.59
CA GLU A 855 16.03 30.53 6.91
C GLU A 855 16.61 29.37 7.73
N LEU A 856 17.72 29.64 8.43
CA LEU A 856 18.39 28.61 9.24
C LEU A 856 17.47 28.09 10.35
N ASP A 857 16.76 28.99 11.03
CA ASP A 857 15.88 28.66 12.14
C ASP A 857 14.70 27.79 11.67
N GLU A 858 14.13 28.07 10.49
CA GLU A 858 13.07 27.24 9.89
C GLU A 858 13.57 25.82 9.59
N LEU A 859 14.76 25.70 9.00
CA LEU A 859 15.38 24.39 8.71
C LEU A 859 15.65 23.59 9.99
N VAL A 860 16.11 24.25 11.05
CA VAL A 860 16.35 23.62 12.36
C VAL A 860 15.04 23.13 12.97
N GLU A 861 13.99 23.94 12.98
CA GLU A 861 12.67 23.54 13.49
C GLU A 861 12.05 22.39 12.69
N LYS A 862 12.23 22.38 11.36
CA LYS A 862 11.83 21.24 10.53
C LYS A 862 12.62 19.98 10.87
N ALA A 863 13.94 20.08 11.01
CA ALA A 863 14.80 18.95 11.38
C ALA A 863 14.47 18.37 12.77
N LYS A 864 14.04 19.22 13.72
CA LYS A 864 13.55 18.79 15.05
C LYS A 864 12.27 17.95 15.02
N LYS A 865 11.47 17.98 13.94
CA LYS A 865 10.23 17.18 13.85
C LYS A 865 10.44 15.78 13.27
N VAL A 866 11.58 15.55 12.61
CA VAL A 866 11.82 14.32 11.83
C VAL A 866 12.42 13.19 12.68
N GLU A 867 12.08 11.94 12.36
CA GLU A 867 12.72 10.77 12.97
C GLU A 867 14.23 10.70 12.71
N PHE A 868 14.98 10.09 13.63
CA PHE A 868 16.45 10.08 13.61
C PHE A 868 17.07 9.48 12.33
N GLY A 869 16.48 8.39 11.80
CA GLY A 869 16.98 7.76 10.58
C GLY A 869 16.78 8.63 9.33
N THR A 870 15.62 9.26 9.21
CA THR A 870 15.28 10.18 8.11
C THR A 870 16.08 11.47 8.21
N LEU A 871 16.29 11.99 9.42
CA LEU A 871 17.15 13.15 9.68
C LEU A 871 18.57 12.93 9.15
N GLY A 872 19.16 11.77 9.42
CA GLY A 872 20.50 11.43 8.93
C GLY A 872 20.60 11.43 7.41
N LYS A 873 19.66 10.75 6.73
CA LYS A 873 19.59 10.73 5.25
C LYS A 873 19.44 12.15 4.69
N ALA A 874 18.48 12.92 5.21
CA ALA A 874 18.17 14.27 4.72
C ALA A 874 19.36 15.22 4.86
N LEU A 875 20.04 15.22 6.01
CA LEU A 875 21.23 16.05 6.20
C LEU A 875 22.37 15.61 5.27
N ASN A 876 22.59 14.32 5.05
CA ASN A 876 23.60 13.88 4.09
C ASN A 876 23.26 14.33 2.65
N GLU A 877 22.00 14.25 2.24
CA GLU A 877 21.53 14.73 0.94
C GLU A 877 21.65 16.26 0.80
N LEU A 878 21.43 17.03 1.86
CA LEU A 878 21.68 18.48 1.84
C LEU A 878 23.18 18.80 1.83
N ASN A 879 24.01 17.93 2.40
CA ASN A 879 25.47 18.10 2.44
C ASN A 879 26.09 18.09 1.05
N SER A 880 25.52 17.34 0.09
CA SER A 880 25.94 17.36 -1.32
C SER A 880 25.56 18.65 -2.05
N VAL A 881 24.59 19.42 -1.53
CA VAL A 881 24.10 20.69 -2.11
C VAL A 881 24.88 21.87 -1.53
N ASN A 882 24.95 21.98 -0.20
CA ASN A 882 25.80 22.95 0.49
C ASN A 882 26.22 22.40 1.85
N SER A 883 27.46 21.93 1.93
CA SER A 883 28.04 21.35 3.14
C SER A 883 28.14 22.34 4.30
N ASP A 884 28.52 23.59 4.03
CA ASP A 884 28.67 24.63 5.08
C ASP A 884 27.33 24.95 5.75
N LYS A 885 26.26 25.14 4.97
CA LYS A 885 24.94 25.44 5.51
C LYS A 885 24.32 24.23 6.20
N THR A 886 24.47 23.05 5.62
CA THR A 886 24.01 21.79 6.23
C THR A 886 24.69 21.54 7.57
N ARG A 887 26.00 21.77 7.65
CA ARG A 887 26.74 21.67 8.91
C ARG A 887 26.23 22.65 9.96
N LYS A 888 25.91 23.90 9.59
CA LYS A 888 25.27 24.87 10.50
C LYS A 888 23.91 24.39 11.02
N VAL A 889 23.06 23.81 10.15
CA VAL A 889 21.78 23.21 10.57
C VAL A 889 22.04 22.08 11.57
N PHE A 890 22.94 21.16 11.23
CA PHE A 890 23.23 20.02 12.10
C PHE A 890 23.84 20.47 13.43
N ASP A 891 24.77 21.43 13.42
CA ASP A 891 25.42 21.98 14.61
C ASP A 891 24.44 22.72 15.53
N SER A 892 23.38 23.32 14.98
CA SER A 892 22.34 24.02 15.74
C SER A 892 21.33 23.11 16.44
N LEU A 893 21.26 21.82 16.08
CA LEU A 893 20.42 20.84 16.79
C LEU A 893 21.04 20.44 18.12
N GLU A 894 20.29 20.48 19.21
CA GLU A 894 20.82 20.15 20.53
C GLU A 894 21.22 18.67 20.64
N LEU A 895 22.38 18.40 21.26
CA LEU A 895 22.90 17.04 21.39
C LEU A 895 21.95 16.15 22.20
N ASP A 896 21.40 16.68 23.30
CA ASP A 896 20.51 15.92 24.18
C ASP A 896 19.21 15.52 23.47
N GLU A 897 18.62 16.42 22.67
CA GLU A 897 17.44 16.12 21.85
C GLU A 897 17.73 15.02 20.81
N LEU A 898 18.88 15.10 20.14
CA LEU A 898 19.31 14.10 19.16
C LEU A 898 19.54 12.72 19.81
N VAL A 899 20.12 12.69 21.00
CA VAL A 899 20.35 11.47 21.78
C VAL A 899 19.02 10.86 22.21
N GLU A 900 18.05 11.66 22.68
CA GLU A 900 16.72 11.16 23.05
C GLU A 900 15.94 10.61 21.85
N LYS A 901 16.07 11.25 20.68
CA LYS A 901 15.53 10.68 19.43
C LYS A 901 16.21 9.37 19.05
N ALA A 902 17.52 9.31 19.15
CA ALA A 902 18.31 8.13 18.81
C ALA A 902 17.99 6.91 19.71
N LYS A 903 17.63 7.14 20.98
CA LYS A 903 17.23 6.06 21.91
C LYS A 903 15.87 5.43 21.59
N LYS A 904 14.96 6.16 20.92
CA LYS A 904 13.58 5.73 20.65
C LYS A 904 13.44 4.86 19.40
N VAL A 905 14.47 4.78 18.57
CA VAL A 905 14.44 4.04 17.31
C VAL A 905 15.16 2.69 17.43
N LYS A 906 14.75 1.72 16.61
CA LYS A 906 15.43 0.41 16.53
C LYS A 906 16.89 0.57 16.10
N PHE A 907 17.74 -0.37 16.50
CA PHE A 907 19.17 -0.45 16.17
C PHE A 907 19.41 -0.29 14.67
N SER A 908 18.58 -0.89 13.82
CA SER A 908 18.69 -0.77 12.36
C SER A 908 18.50 0.65 11.84
N ARG A 909 17.62 1.46 12.44
CA ARG A 909 17.41 2.89 12.10
C ARG A 909 18.50 3.75 12.74
N LEU A 910 18.92 3.41 13.96
CA LEU A 910 20.01 4.09 14.68
C LEU A 910 21.33 4.01 13.89
N GLN A 911 21.73 2.80 13.50
CA GLN A 911 22.98 2.58 12.75
C GLN A 911 22.97 3.32 11.41
N LYS A 912 21.81 3.34 10.72
CA LYS A 912 21.66 4.04 9.44
C LYS A 912 21.80 5.55 9.66
N GLY A 913 21.04 6.11 10.58
CA GLY A 913 21.09 7.54 10.90
C GLY A 913 22.50 8.01 11.27
N LEU A 914 23.19 7.29 12.18
CA LEU A 914 24.55 7.64 12.58
C LEU A 914 25.57 7.51 11.43
N SER A 915 25.43 6.50 10.56
CA SER A 915 26.30 6.31 9.42
C SER A 915 26.22 7.48 8.42
N GLU A 916 25.00 7.98 8.19
CA GLU A 916 24.74 9.13 7.32
C GLU A 916 25.20 10.45 7.98
N LEU A 917 24.86 10.68 9.25
CA LEU A 917 25.24 11.90 9.99
C LEU A 917 26.75 12.10 10.09
N ARG A 918 27.51 11.01 10.14
CA ARG A 918 28.98 11.05 10.13
C ARG A 918 29.54 11.73 8.88
N LEU A 919 28.87 11.60 7.74
CA LEU A 919 29.29 12.25 6.49
C LEU A 919 29.10 13.77 6.54
N VAL A 920 28.24 14.25 7.44
CA VAL A 920 28.00 15.68 7.69
C VAL A 920 28.94 16.21 8.77
N SER A 921 29.02 15.53 9.92
CA SER A 921 29.96 15.82 10.99
C SER A 921 30.29 14.56 11.78
N GLN A 922 31.47 14.01 11.51
CA GLN A 922 31.98 12.82 12.21
C GLN A 922 32.06 13.06 13.73
N GLU A 923 32.50 14.24 14.16
CA GLU A 923 32.63 14.59 15.58
C GLU A 923 31.26 14.55 16.30
N LYS A 924 30.24 15.19 15.72
CA LYS A 924 28.92 15.27 16.37
C LYS A 924 28.18 13.93 16.32
N ALA A 925 28.28 13.18 15.22
CA ALA A 925 27.76 11.82 15.13
C ALA A 925 28.43 10.88 16.15
N GLY A 926 29.75 11.01 16.34
CA GLY A 926 30.51 10.29 17.36
C GLY A 926 30.00 10.59 18.78
N LYS A 927 29.80 11.87 19.13
CA LYS A 927 29.24 12.28 20.43
C LYS A 927 27.84 11.72 20.69
N ILE A 928 26.97 11.68 19.67
CA ILE A 928 25.65 11.06 19.80
C ILE A 928 25.81 9.57 20.12
N TRP A 929 26.65 8.86 19.36
CA TRP A 929 26.88 7.43 19.56
C TRP A 929 27.47 7.13 20.95
N GLU A 930 28.43 7.93 21.40
CA GLU A 930 29.06 7.81 22.72
C GLU A 930 28.08 8.00 23.88
N SER A 931 27.08 8.88 23.69
CA SER A 931 26.06 9.22 24.68
C SER A 931 24.95 8.17 24.83
N ILE A 932 24.89 7.17 23.95
CA ILE A 932 23.88 6.11 24.01
C ILE A 932 24.35 4.98 24.94
N GLU A 933 23.48 4.57 25.86
CA GLU A 933 23.76 3.46 26.78
C GLU A 933 23.66 2.11 26.05
N LEU A 934 24.75 1.31 26.09
CA LEU A 934 24.84 0.05 25.35
C LEU A 934 23.78 -0.99 25.77
N LYS A 935 23.36 -1.00 27.05
CA LYS A 935 22.30 -1.88 27.57
C LYS A 935 20.94 -1.72 26.85
N LEU A 936 20.69 -0.56 26.22
CA LEU A 936 19.45 -0.31 25.47
C LEU A 936 19.53 -0.87 24.05
N VAL A 937 20.70 -0.85 23.43
CA VAL A 937 20.89 -1.16 22.00
C VAL A 937 21.37 -2.58 21.74
N VAL A 938 22.10 -3.20 22.68
CA VAL A 938 22.63 -4.57 22.52
C VAL A 938 21.52 -5.61 22.33
N PRO A 939 20.43 -5.65 23.13
CA PRO A 939 19.35 -6.62 22.92
C PRO A 939 18.66 -6.46 21.57
N ASP A 940 18.43 -5.23 21.12
CA ASP A 940 17.80 -4.95 19.84
C ASP A 940 18.71 -5.25 18.65
N ALA A 941 20.03 -5.06 18.80
CA ALA A 941 21.02 -5.46 17.81
C ALA A 941 21.05 -6.99 17.60
N ILE A 942 20.99 -7.78 18.68
CA ILE A 942 20.97 -9.24 18.62
C ILE A 942 19.69 -9.76 17.94
N ASN A 943 18.56 -9.07 18.15
CA ASN A 943 17.28 -9.39 17.50
C ASN A 943 17.16 -8.88 16.06
N THR A 944 18.13 -8.08 15.59
CA THR A 944 18.16 -7.59 14.21
C THR A 944 18.69 -8.69 13.29
N LYS A 945 18.10 -8.83 12.09
CA LYS A 945 18.58 -9.77 11.07
C LYS A 945 20.08 -9.56 10.84
N TYR A 946 20.86 -10.64 10.86
CA TYR A 946 22.33 -10.57 10.86
C TYR A 946 22.91 -9.78 9.67
N ILE A 947 22.33 -9.89 8.47
CA ILE A 947 22.76 -9.11 7.29
C ILE A 947 22.51 -7.60 7.48
N THR A 948 21.36 -7.24 8.07
CA THR A 948 21.03 -5.85 8.40
C THR A 948 21.94 -5.31 9.49
N PHE A 949 22.26 -6.13 10.50
CA PHE A 949 23.24 -5.81 11.53
C PHE A 949 24.61 -5.46 10.91
N LEU A 950 25.14 -6.30 10.00
CA LEU A 950 26.44 -6.06 9.37
C LEU A 950 26.50 -4.79 8.49
N TYR A 951 25.37 -4.29 7.99
CA TYR A 951 25.34 -3.21 7.00
C TYR A 951 25.80 -1.86 7.56
N GLY A 952 25.38 -1.50 8.78
CA GLY A 952 25.67 -0.19 9.37
C GLY A 952 26.93 -0.13 10.25
N LEU A 953 27.52 -1.28 10.61
CA LEU A 953 28.67 -1.33 11.53
C LEU A 953 29.88 -0.52 11.04
N PRO A 954 30.28 -0.55 9.76
CA PRO A 954 31.43 0.23 9.30
C PRO A 954 31.26 1.73 9.58
N GLY A 955 30.04 2.27 9.38
CA GLY A 955 29.75 3.67 9.65
C GLY A 955 29.81 4.02 11.14
N LEU A 956 29.30 3.14 12.01
CA LEU A 956 29.42 3.30 13.47
C LEU A 956 30.86 3.23 13.96
N ALA A 957 31.63 2.26 13.45
CA ALA A 957 33.05 2.11 13.76
C ALA A 957 33.84 3.37 13.38
N GLN A 958 33.50 3.98 12.25
CA GLN A 958 34.15 5.23 11.83
C GLN A 958 33.62 6.46 12.59
N ALA A 959 32.40 6.43 13.13
CA ALA A 959 31.84 7.54 13.91
C ALA A 959 32.47 7.64 15.32
N SER A 960 32.56 6.52 16.04
CA SER A 960 33.38 6.43 17.26
C SER A 960 33.95 5.00 17.38
N PRO A 961 35.23 4.80 17.02
CA PRO A 961 35.89 3.50 17.14
C PRO A 961 35.87 2.96 18.58
N THR A 962 36.05 3.84 19.57
CA THR A 962 36.10 3.49 20.99
C THR A 962 34.76 2.95 21.48
N LYS A 963 33.65 3.66 21.21
CA LYS A 963 32.31 3.19 21.61
C LYS A 963 31.91 1.92 20.87
N MET A 964 32.30 1.81 19.60
CA MET A 964 32.04 0.61 18.80
C MET A 964 32.81 -0.60 19.36
N ARG A 965 34.06 -0.42 19.81
CA ARG A 965 34.81 -1.46 20.51
C ARG A 965 34.08 -1.95 21.76
N GLU A 966 33.58 -1.04 22.60
CA GLU A 966 32.79 -1.41 23.80
C GLU A 966 31.52 -2.19 23.44
N PHE A 967 30.82 -1.77 22.39
CA PHE A 967 29.62 -2.44 21.90
C PHE A 967 29.92 -3.86 21.40
N ILE A 968 30.98 -4.04 20.61
CA ILE A 968 31.40 -5.35 20.09
C ILE A 968 31.72 -6.31 21.24
N LEU A 969 32.42 -5.83 22.28
CA LEU A 969 32.79 -6.65 23.44
C LEU A 969 31.58 -7.12 24.28
N GLN A 970 30.40 -6.53 24.10
CA GLN A 970 29.17 -6.96 24.77
C GLN A 970 28.33 -7.94 23.94
N LEU A 971 28.68 -8.17 22.67
CA LEU A 971 27.93 -9.08 21.82
C LEU A 971 28.40 -10.53 22.01
N PRO A 972 27.47 -11.50 21.99
CA PRO A 972 27.82 -12.92 22.04
C PRO A 972 28.64 -13.37 20.83
N ASP A 973 29.65 -14.23 21.06
CA ASP A 973 30.49 -14.81 20.00
C ASP A 973 29.66 -15.61 18.98
N ASP A 974 28.66 -16.38 19.41
CA ASP A 974 27.77 -17.15 18.53
C ASP A 974 26.92 -16.25 17.61
N PHE A 975 26.59 -15.03 18.07
CA PHE A 975 25.97 -14.02 17.23
C PHE A 975 26.97 -13.35 16.29
N LEU A 976 28.13 -12.92 16.77
CA LEU A 976 29.16 -12.23 15.96
C LEU A 976 29.78 -13.11 14.88
N PHE A 977 29.86 -14.42 15.11
CA PHE A 977 30.53 -15.38 14.23
C PHE A 977 29.55 -16.35 13.58
N GLN A 978 28.43 -15.85 13.05
CA GLN A 978 27.52 -16.66 12.22
C GLN A 978 28.15 -16.98 10.86
N PHE A 979 28.99 -18.03 10.83
CA PHE A 979 29.83 -18.36 9.69
C PHE A 979 29.07 -18.65 8.39
N ASP A 980 27.81 -19.12 8.45
CA ASP A 980 27.00 -19.34 7.25
C ASP A 980 26.78 -18.05 6.44
N TYR A 981 26.59 -16.92 7.12
CA TYR A 981 26.46 -15.61 6.48
C TYR A 981 27.82 -14.99 6.12
N LEU A 982 28.87 -15.29 6.92
CA LEU A 982 30.23 -14.79 6.70
C LEU A 982 31.00 -15.56 5.61
N LYS A 983 30.46 -16.67 5.09
CA LYS A 983 30.98 -17.31 3.86
C LYS A 983 30.93 -16.39 2.64
N ALA A 984 30.02 -15.40 2.64
CA ALA A 984 29.99 -14.35 1.62
C ALA A 984 31.09 -13.31 1.91
N LEU A 985 32.06 -13.18 0.99
CA LEU A 985 33.23 -12.31 1.14
C LEU A 985 32.87 -10.86 1.50
N TYR A 986 31.80 -10.33 0.90
CA TYR A 986 31.32 -8.99 1.19
C TYR A 986 30.93 -8.78 2.66
N ASN A 987 30.19 -9.73 3.24
CA ASN A 987 29.78 -9.68 4.65
C ASN A 987 30.99 -9.86 5.57
N PHE A 988 31.91 -10.76 5.20
CA PHE A 988 33.16 -10.97 5.91
C PHE A 988 33.99 -9.68 5.99
N ASN A 989 34.19 -9.00 4.86
CA ASN A 989 34.97 -7.76 4.80
C ASN A 989 34.39 -6.66 5.68
N ARG A 990 33.07 -6.52 5.76
CA ARG A 990 32.42 -5.52 6.63
C ARG A 990 32.78 -5.73 8.10
N LEU A 991 32.69 -6.97 8.58
CA LEU A 991 32.98 -7.28 9.97
C LEU A 991 34.49 -7.17 10.26
N LEU A 992 35.34 -7.65 9.35
CA LEU A 992 36.78 -7.53 9.48
C LEU A 992 37.23 -6.06 9.49
N PHE A 993 36.66 -5.23 8.62
CA PHE A 993 36.90 -3.79 8.59
C PHE A 993 36.55 -3.12 9.92
N VAL A 994 35.43 -3.51 10.52
CA VAL A 994 34.99 -2.99 11.83
C VAL A 994 35.97 -3.38 12.92
N PHE A 995 36.39 -4.64 12.99
CA PHE A 995 37.36 -5.09 13.99
C PHE A 995 38.72 -4.43 13.81
N HIS A 996 39.15 -4.19 12.56
CA HIS A 996 40.36 -3.44 12.27
C HIS A 996 40.25 -1.98 12.73
N THR A 997 39.18 -1.30 12.35
CA THR A 997 38.94 0.11 12.69
C THR A 997 38.82 0.34 14.20
N CYS A 998 38.25 -0.62 14.93
CA CYS A 998 38.03 -0.53 16.38
C CYS A 998 39.19 -1.12 17.22
N GLU A 999 40.29 -1.55 16.58
CA GLU A 999 41.43 -2.22 17.23
C GLU A 999 41.03 -3.46 18.06
N CYS A 1000 40.03 -4.21 17.60
CA CYS A 1000 39.58 -5.46 18.22
C CYS A 1000 40.44 -6.64 17.78
N SER A 1001 41.74 -6.63 18.11
CA SER A 1001 42.72 -7.60 17.61
C SER A 1001 42.34 -9.07 17.83
N GLU A 1002 41.78 -9.42 18.99
CA GLU A 1002 41.39 -10.80 19.29
C GLU A 1002 40.23 -11.30 18.40
N ALA A 1003 39.20 -10.49 18.21
CA ALA A 1003 38.06 -10.81 17.34
C ALA A 1003 38.47 -10.84 15.86
N ALA A 1004 39.37 -9.93 15.44
CA ALA A 1004 39.96 -9.94 14.11
C ALA A 1004 40.74 -11.24 13.87
N ILE A 1005 41.57 -11.67 14.82
CA ILE A 1005 42.34 -12.92 14.73
C ILE A 1005 41.41 -14.12 14.55
N LYS A 1006 40.28 -14.20 15.29
CA LYS A 1006 39.29 -15.26 15.11
C LYS A 1006 38.73 -15.32 13.68
N LEU A 1007 38.34 -14.17 13.09
CA LEU A 1007 37.90 -14.12 11.68
C LEU A 1007 39.00 -14.53 10.70
N ILE A 1008 40.23 -14.14 11.00
CA ILE A 1008 41.39 -14.41 10.14
C ILE A 1008 41.74 -15.89 10.13
N VAL A 1009 41.71 -16.56 11.28
CA VAL A 1009 41.90 -18.02 11.36
C VAL A 1009 40.86 -18.73 10.52
N TYR A 1010 39.58 -18.35 10.65
CA TYR A 1010 38.51 -18.87 9.79
C TYR A 1010 38.79 -18.63 8.30
N ALA A 1011 39.29 -17.45 7.95
CA ALA A 1011 39.62 -17.12 6.57
C ALA A 1011 40.82 -17.88 6.02
N GLN A 1012 41.82 -18.19 6.83
CA GLN A 1012 42.95 -19.04 6.43
C GLN A 1012 42.48 -20.46 6.11
N GLU A 1013 41.60 -21.03 6.94
CA GLU A 1013 41.03 -22.36 6.72
C GLU A 1013 40.10 -22.41 5.50
N ASN A 1014 39.41 -21.30 5.20
CA ASN A 1014 38.38 -21.23 4.16
C ASN A 1014 38.76 -20.36 2.95
N VAL A 1015 40.04 -20.04 2.77
CA VAL A 1015 40.52 -19.08 1.75
C VAL A 1015 40.03 -19.40 0.34
N HIS A 1016 39.92 -20.70 0.03
CA HIS A 1016 39.46 -21.21 -1.25
C HIS A 1016 38.01 -20.83 -1.57
N ASN A 1017 37.16 -20.62 -0.57
CA ASN A 1017 35.79 -20.17 -0.74
C ASN A 1017 35.73 -18.68 -1.10
N PHE A 1018 36.55 -17.85 -0.46
CA PHE A 1018 36.58 -16.41 -0.71
C PHE A 1018 37.13 -16.06 -2.10
N ILE A 1019 38.17 -16.77 -2.54
CA ILE A 1019 38.77 -16.60 -3.88
C ILE A 1019 37.77 -16.90 -5.01
N ARG A 1020 36.67 -17.64 -4.74
CA ARG A 1020 35.61 -17.87 -5.73
C ARG A 1020 34.80 -16.61 -6.03
N SER A 1021 34.81 -15.59 -5.18
CA SER A 1021 34.07 -14.32 -5.38
C SER A 1021 34.34 -13.73 -6.76
N LYS A 1022 33.29 -13.27 -7.45
CA LYS A 1022 33.41 -12.66 -8.79
C LYS A 1022 33.81 -11.18 -8.74
N LYS A 1023 33.50 -10.47 -7.65
CA LYS A 1023 33.80 -9.04 -7.50
C LYS A 1023 35.26 -8.83 -7.12
N LEU A 1024 35.98 -8.08 -7.94
CA LEU A 1024 37.40 -7.76 -7.72
C LEU A 1024 37.57 -6.78 -6.57
N LYS A 1025 36.63 -5.83 -6.41
CA LYS A 1025 36.64 -4.87 -5.29
C LYS A 1025 36.62 -5.56 -3.92
N ASP A 1026 35.80 -6.60 -3.76
CA ASP A 1026 35.71 -7.34 -2.51
C ASP A 1026 36.99 -8.14 -2.24
N LEU A 1027 37.59 -8.73 -3.27
CA LEU A 1027 38.87 -9.43 -3.15
C LEU A 1027 40.01 -8.47 -2.79
N ALA A 1028 40.05 -7.29 -3.42
CA ALA A 1028 41.03 -6.26 -3.13
C ALA A 1028 40.91 -5.77 -1.67
N SER A 1029 39.69 -5.50 -1.20
CA SER A 1029 39.44 -5.13 0.21
C SER A 1029 39.84 -6.23 1.18
N PHE A 1030 39.53 -7.49 0.86
CA PHE A 1030 39.92 -8.65 1.67
C PHE A 1030 41.44 -8.75 1.81
N PHE A 1031 42.18 -8.66 0.70
CA PHE A 1031 43.65 -8.74 0.73
C PHE A 1031 44.28 -7.55 1.45
N SER A 1032 43.81 -6.34 1.18
CA SER A 1032 44.31 -5.13 1.83
C SER A 1032 44.21 -5.22 3.36
N ILE A 1033 43.06 -5.65 3.90
CA ILE A 1033 42.89 -5.74 5.35
C ILE A 1033 43.65 -6.95 5.92
N CYS A 1034 43.59 -8.12 5.28
CA CYS A 1034 44.29 -9.32 5.76
C CYS A 1034 45.82 -9.17 5.82
N ALA A 1035 46.42 -8.41 4.89
CA ALA A 1035 47.85 -8.14 4.87
C ALA A 1035 48.37 -7.47 6.15
N HIS A 1036 47.51 -6.79 6.92
CA HIS A 1036 47.87 -6.18 8.21
C HIS A 1036 48.08 -7.21 9.33
N TYR A 1037 47.56 -8.43 9.15
CA TYR A 1037 47.53 -9.42 10.22
C TYR A 1037 48.38 -10.67 9.93
N PHE A 1038 48.58 -11.02 8.66
CA PHE A 1038 49.43 -12.15 8.27
C PHE A 1038 49.90 -12.02 6.82
N ASP A 1039 50.94 -12.78 6.48
CA ASP A 1039 51.50 -12.81 5.13
C ASP A 1039 50.53 -13.51 4.14
N ILE A 1040 49.97 -12.73 3.21
CA ILE A 1040 49.07 -13.21 2.17
C ILE A 1040 49.78 -13.56 0.86
N LYS A 1041 51.10 -13.36 0.76
CA LYS A 1041 51.89 -13.56 -0.46
C LYS A 1041 51.78 -14.99 -0.98
N ASN A 1042 51.84 -15.98 -0.09
CA ASN A 1042 51.68 -17.39 -0.46
C ASN A 1042 50.29 -17.71 -1.01
N ILE A 1043 49.23 -17.06 -0.51
CA ILE A 1043 47.86 -17.25 -1.00
C ILE A 1043 47.72 -16.69 -2.41
N ILE A 1044 48.27 -15.50 -2.64
CA ILE A 1044 48.29 -14.83 -3.95
C ILE A 1044 49.07 -15.69 -4.95
N PHE A 1045 50.26 -16.16 -4.57
CA PHE A 1045 51.12 -16.98 -5.42
C PHE A 1045 50.46 -18.32 -5.81
N GLN A 1046 49.90 -19.06 -4.85
CA GLN A 1046 49.26 -20.37 -5.13
C GLN A 1046 48.06 -20.27 -6.08
N ASN A 1047 47.43 -19.09 -6.18
CA ASN A 1047 46.25 -18.86 -7.02
C ASN A 1047 46.56 -18.04 -8.28
N ARG A 1048 47.85 -17.87 -8.64
CA ARG A 1048 48.34 -17.06 -9.77
C ARG A 1048 47.49 -17.17 -11.04
N LYS A 1049 47.19 -18.39 -11.48
CA LYS A 1049 46.40 -18.67 -12.70
C LYS A 1049 44.96 -18.17 -12.63
N LYS A 1050 44.35 -18.16 -11.43
CA LYS A 1050 42.95 -17.73 -11.26
C LYS A 1050 42.81 -16.22 -11.42
N TRP A 1051 43.84 -15.44 -11.07
CA TRP A 1051 43.79 -13.97 -11.16
C TRP A 1051 43.63 -13.46 -12.59
N PHE A 1052 44.30 -14.10 -13.56
CA PHE A 1052 44.08 -13.80 -14.98
C PHE A 1052 42.62 -14.01 -15.40
N GLY A 1053 41.99 -15.10 -14.95
CA GLY A 1053 40.57 -15.34 -15.17
C GLY A 1053 39.69 -14.28 -14.49
N LYS A 1054 40.04 -13.84 -13.28
CA LYS A 1054 39.29 -12.81 -12.55
C LYS A 1054 39.40 -11.44 -13.21
N VAL A 1055 40.56 -11.07 -13.71
CA VAL A 1055 40.76 -9.83 -14.48
C VAL A 1055 40.02 -9.90 -15.82
N LYS A 1056 40.01 -11.06 -16.49
CA LYS A 1056 39.31 -11.24 -17.78
C LYS A 1056 37.80 -11.07 -17.68
N TYR A 1057 37.18 -11.62 -16.63
CA TYR A 1057 35.73 -11.66 -16.46
C TYR A 1057 35.21 -10.69 -15.39
N GLY A 1058 36.08 -9.87 -14.81
CA GLY A 1058 35.75 -8.91 -13.77
C GLY A 1058 35.25 -7.58 -14.33
N GLU A 1059 34.59 -6.80 -13.49
CA GLU A 1059 34.15 -5.44 -13.85
C GLU A 1059 35.36 -4.58 -14.19
N PRO A 1060 35.42 -3.96 -15.40
CA PRO A 1060 36.61 -3.25 -15.85
C PRO A 1060 37.04 -2.09 -14.94
N SER A 1061 36.09 -1.43 -14.28
CA SER A 1061 36.34 -0.33 -13.34
C SER A 1061 37.02 -0.78 -12.04
N GLU A 1062 36.96 -2.06 -11.68
CA GLU A 1062 37.55 -2.60 -10.46
C GLU A 1062 38.99 -3.10 -10.65
N ILE A 1063 39.39 -3.37 -11.90
CA ILE A 1063 40.70 -3.94 -12.26
C ILE A 1063 41.88 -3.07 -11.75
N PRO A 1064 41.88 -1.73 -11.94
CA PRO A 1064 43.01 -0.90 -11.52
C PRO A 1064 43.33 -1.00 -10.03
N TYR A 1065 42.29 -0.96 -9.19
CA TYR A 1065 42.46 -1.06 -7.74
C TYR A 1065 42.91 -2.47 -7.31
N PHE A 1066 42.41 -3.51 -7.96
CA PHE A 1066 42.85 -4.88 -7.70
C PHE A 1066 44.34 -5.07 -8.03
N ILE A 1067 44.80 -4.54 -9.17
CA ILE A 1067 46.22 -4.61 -9.56
C ILE A 1067 47.11 -3.91 -8.53
N ARG A 1068 46.68 -2.76 -8.00
CA ARG A 1068 47.41 -2.04 -6.93
C ARG A 1068 47.62 -2.92 -5.70
N VAL A 1069 46.55 -3.50 -5.19
CA VAL A 1069 46.61 -4.36 -4.00
C VAL A 1069 47.49 -5.60 -4.24
N ILE A 1070 47.48 -6.16 -5.46
CA ILE A 1070 48.40 -7.25 -5.81
C ILE A 1070 49.84 -6.75 -5.85
N ASN A 1071 50.12 -5.55 -6.36
CA ASN A 1071 51.46 -4.98 -6.43
C ASN A 1071 52.10 -4.79 -5.05
N ASP A 1072 51.29 -4.44 -4.05
CA ASP A 1072 51.73 -4.29 -2.66
C ASP A 1072 52.21 -5.62 -2.03
N GLN A 1073 51.89 -6.77 -2.65
CA GLN A 1073 52.19 -8.10 -2.13
C GLN A 1073 53.13 -8.91 -3.05
N ASP A 1074 52.92 -8.81 -4.37
CA ASP A 1074 53.64 -9.51 -5.43
C ASP A 1074 53.71 -8.63 -6.70
N THR A 1075 54.76 -7.80 -6.77
CA THR A 1075 55.05 -6.91 -7.90
C THR A 1075 55.16 -7.64 -9.23
N GLU A 1076 55.78 -8.83 -9.27
CA GLU A 1076 55.98 -9.58 -10.52
C GLU A 1076 54.64 -10.01 -11.12
N LEU A 1077 53.75 -10.54 -10.29
CA LEU A 1077 52.40 -10.90 -10.71
C LEU A 1077 51.57 -9.67 -11.13
N ALA A 1078 51.67 -8.54 -10.42
CA ALA A 1078 50.95 -7.32 -10.80
C ALA A 1078 51.35 -6.84 -12.21
N LEU A 1079 52.64 -6.93 -12.54
CA LEU A 1079 53.15 -6.59 -13.87
C LEU A 1079 52.68 -7.57 -14.95
N GLU A 1080 52.60 -8.87 -14.66
CA GLU A 1080 52.03 -9.85 -15.58
C GLU A 1080 50.53 -9.61 -15.84
N LEU A 1081 49.76 -9.28 -14.80
CA LEU A 1081 48.34 -8.94 -14.92
C LEU A 1081 48.15 -7.65 -15.73
N LEU A 1082 49.02 -6.65 -15.54
CA LEU A 1082 49.00 -5.42 -16.31
C LEU A 1082 49.26 -5.66 -17.82
N ASP A 1083 50.24 -6.51 -18.14
CA ASP A 1083 50.52 -6.89 -19.53
C ASP A 1083 49.35 -7.71 -20.12
N TYR A 1084 48.67 -8.51 -19.30
CA TYR A 1084 47.44 -9.19 -19.70
C TYR A 1084 46.30 -8.21 -20.01
N VAL A 1085 46.05 -7.22 -19.13
CA VAL A 1085 45.05 -6.16 -19.36
C VAL A 1085 45.33 -5.43 -20.66
N ARG A 1086 46.58 -5.02 -20.88
CA ARG A 1086 47.01 -4.34 -22.10
C ARG A 1086 46.69 -5.12 -23.39
N ARG A 1087 46.70 -6.45 -23.34
CA ARG A 1087 46.49 -7.30 -24.52
C ARG A 1087 45.04 -7.75 -24.72
N ASN A 1088 44.21 -7.75 -23.67
CA ASN A 1088 42.92 -8.46 -23.66
C ASN A 1088 41.72 -7.63 -23.16
N VAL A 1089 41.92 -6.45 -22.59
CA VAL A 1089 40.84 -5.60 -22.09
C VAL A 1089 40.71 -4.38 -23.01
N GLU A 1090 39.52 -4.17 -23.57
CA GLU A 1090 39.21 -3.02 -24.42
C GLU A 1090 38.94 -1.78 -23.56
N GLY A 1091 39.52 -0.63 -23.96
CA GLY A 1091 39.38 0.65 -23.26
C GLY A 1091 40.72 1.20 -22.76
N GLU A 1092 41.21 2.28 -23.40
CA GLU A 1092 42.49 2.91 -23.06
C GLU A 1092 42.47 3.55 -21.66
N ASP A 1093 41.29 3.95 -21.18
CA ASP A 1093 41.06 4.53 -19.85
C ASP A 1093 41.32 3.54 -18.72
N ILE A 1094 40.97 2.26 -18.90
CA ILE A 1094 41.19 1.23 -17.87
C ILE A 1094 42.69 0.99 -17.73
N LEU A 1095 43.42 0.94 -18.84
CA LEU A 1095 44.87 0.79 -18.84
C LEU A 1095 45.56 2.03 -18.24
N ALA A 1096 45.06 3.23 -18.56
CA ALA A 1096 45.53 4.49 -17.96
C ALA A 1096 45.37 4.48 -16.44
N ASN A 1097 44.19 4.08 -15.95
CA ASN A 1097 43.90 3.94 -14.54
C ASN A 1097 44.76 2.84 -13.87
N CYS A 1098 45.03 1.72 -14.54
CA CYS A 1098 45.96 0.70 -14.03
C CYS A 1098 47.37 1.26 -13.83
N PHE A 1099 47.89 2.02 -14.80
CA PHE A 1099 49.20 2.68 -14.66
C PHE A 1099 49.21 3.72 -13.55
N TYR A 1100 48.14 4.51 -13.41
CA TYR A 1100 48.00 5.47 -12.32
C TYR A 1100 48.02 4.78 -10.95
N GLN A 1101 47.21 3.73 -10.75
CA GLN A 1101 47.13 3.00 -9.48
C GLN A 1101 48.45 2.27 -9.13
N LEU A 1102 49.14 1.70 -10.12
CA LEU A 1102 50.49 1.15 -9.92
C LEU A 1102 51.50 2.23 -9.51
N ALA A 1103 51.41 3.41 -10.13
CA ALA A 1103 52.29 4.51 -9.77
C ALA A 1103 52.08 4.97 -8.32
N LEU A 1104 50.83 5.02 -7.85
CA LEU A 1104 50.54 5.34 -6.45
C LEU A 1104 51.16 4.30 -5.50
N SER A 1105 51.02 3.00 -5.78
CA SER A 1105 51.64 1.95 -4.96
C SER A 1105 53.17 2.06 -4.93
N PHE A 1106 53.83 2.33 -6.07
CA PHE A 1106 55.28 2.58 -6.08
C PHE A 1106 55.67 3.85 -5.31
N ALA A 1107 54.84 4.90 -5.32
CA ALA A 1107 55.09 6.10 -4.53
C ALA A 1107 54.96 5.85 -3.02
N GLU A 1108 53.99 5.03 -2.60
CA GLU A 1108 53.83 4.59 -1.20
C GLU A 1108 55.01 3.73 -0.72
N GLN A 1109 55.63 2.97 -1.64
CA GLN A 1109 56.87 2.24 -1.40
C GLN A 1109 58.14 3.12 -1.52
N GLU A 1110 57.99 4.44 -1.58
CA GLU A 1110 59.05 5.44 -1.77
C GLU A 1110 59.88 5.27 -3.08
N ASN A 1111 59.39 4.50 -4.05
CA ASN A 1111 60.01 4.31 -5.36
C ASN A 1111 59.48 5.33 -6.38
N PHE A 1112 59.82 6.60 -6.17
CA PHE A 1112 59.35 7.72 -6.99
C PHE A 1112 59.82 7.67 -8.44
N THR A 1113 60.94 7.00 -8.73
CA THR A 1113 61.47 6.84 -10.10
C THR A 1113 60.52 5.98 -10.94
N GLU A 1114 60.14 4.82 -10.42
CA GLU A 1114 59.25 3.89 -11.11
C GLU A 1114 57.82 4.46 -11.17
N SER A 1115 57.36 5.06 -10.07
CA SER A 1115 56.09 5.78 -10.03
C SER A 1115 56.00 6.86 -11.13
N THR A 1116 57.05 7.67 -11.29
CA THR A 1116 57.15 8.69 -12.35
C THR A 1116 57.07 8.10 -13.76
N ALA A 1117 57.66 6.93 -14.00
CA ALA A 1117 57.62 6.26 -15.30
C ALA A 1117 56.19 5.81 -15.65
N TYR A 1118 55.44 5.29 -14.67
CA TYR A 1118 54.05 4.87 -14.85
C TYR A 1118 53.07 6.04 -14.97
N LEU A 1119 53.24 7.12 -14.20
CA LEU A 1119 52.42 8.34 -14.35
C LEU A 1119 52.53 8.93 -15.76
N LYS A 1120 53.73 8.93 -16.36
CA LYS A 1120 53.91 9.38 -17.75
C LYS A 1120 53.14 8.52 -18.76
N LYS A 1121 53.10 7.20 -18.54
CA LYS A 1121 52.32 6.27 -19.38
C LYS A 1121 50.81 6.49 -19.20
N ALA A 1122 50.35 6.75 -17.99
CA ALA A 1122 48.96 7.09 -17.69
C ALA A 1122 48.54 8.41 -18.36
N ILE A 1123 49.35 9.48 -18.22
CA ILE A 1123 49.09 10.79 -18.88
C ILE A 1123 48.95 10.63 -20.40
N PHE A 1124 49.85 9.87 -21.04
CA PHE A 1124 49.78 9.66 -22.49
C PHE A 1124 48.44 9.03 -22.93
N LEU A 1125 47.92 8.07 -22.16
CA LEU A 1125 46.66 7.41 -22.47
C LEU A 1125 45.45 8.29 -22.16
N PHE A 1126 45.42 8.97 -21.01
CA PHE A 1126 44.33 9.92 -20.68
C PHE A 1126 44.27 11.10 -21.68
N GLN A 1127 45.40 11.53 -22.23
CA GLN A 1127 45.43 12.52 -23.32
C GLN A 1127 44.79 11.99 -24.60
N LYS A 1128 44.98 10.70 -24.88
CA LYS A 1128 44.45 10.07 -26.09
C LYS A 1128 42.95 9.80 -25.98
N SER A 1129 42.44 9.50 -24.79
CA SER A 1129 41.01 9.30 -24.53
C SER A 1129 40.24 10.60 -24.26
N GLY A 1130 40.93 11.70 -23.97
CA GLY A 1130 40.29 12.99 -23.66
C GLY A 1130 39.76 13.09 -22.23
N ASP A 1131 40.17 12.20 -21.33
CA ASP A 1131 39.78 12.23 -19.91
C ASP A 1131 40.58 13.30 -19.14
N ASN A 1132 40.03 14.52 -19.11
CA ASN A 1132 40.63 15.66 -18.41
C ASN A 1132 40.69 15.47 -16.88
N SER A 1133 39.79 14.67 -16.31
CA SER A 1133 39.80 14.35 -14.87
C SER A 1133 40.97 13.44 -14.54
N GLY A 1134 41.14 12.34 -15.29
CA GLY A 1134 42.31 11.45 -15.18
C GLY A 1134 43.63 12.18 -15.40
N LEU A 1135 43.67 13.14 -16.33
CA LEU A 1135 44.84 14.02 -16.52
C LEU A 1135 45.14 14.88 -15.30
N CYS A 1136 44.12 15.45 -14.68
CA CYS A 1136 44.29 16.29 -13.50
C CYS A 1136 44.95 15.51 -12.35
N TYR A 1137 44.33 14.38 -11.94
CA TYR A 1137 44.84 13.54 -10.85
C TYR A 1137 46.26 13.01 -11.12
N THR A 1138 46.50 12.53 -12.34
CA THR A 1138 47.80 11.94 -12.71
C THR A 1138 48.90 12.99 -12.81
N THR A 1139 48.58 14.19 -13.31
CA THR A 1139 49.53 15.31 -13.40
C THR A 1139 49.87 15.85 -12.01
N PHE A 1140 48.91 15.90 -11.09
CA PHE A 1140 49.16 16.31 -9.71
C PHE A 1140 50.03 15.30 -8.95
N ALA A 1141 49.75 14.00 -9.07
CA ALA A 1141 50.61 12.97 -8.52
C ALA A 1141 52.05 13.05 -9.07
N LEU A 1142 52.21 13.41 -10.35
CA LEU A 1142 53.52 13.62 -10.96
C LEU A 1142 54.23 14.87 -10.41
N ALA A 1143 53.48 15.92 -10.07
CA ALA A 1143 54.01 17.10 -9.39
C ALA A 1143 54.53 16.75 -7.98
N GLN A 1144 53.77 15.95 -7.22
CA GLN A 1144 54.16 15.46 -5.89
C GLN A 1144 55.44 14.60 -5.96
N ASN A 1145 55.53 13.67 -6.92
CA ASN A 1145 56.75 12.89 -7.13
C ASN A 1145 57.96 13.76 -7.52
N ALA A 1146 57.76 14.75 -8.40
CA ALA A 1146 58.82 15.68 -8.78
C ALA A 1146 59.33 16.50 -7.58
N PHE A 1147 58.43 16.85 -6.65
CA PHE A 1147 58.80 17.50 -5.40
C PHE A 1147 59.61 16.57 -4.49
N LYS A 1148 59.15 15.33 -4.28
CA LYS A 1148 59.89 14.32 -3.48
C LYS A 1148 61.27 13.98 -4.07
N LEU A 1149 61.43 14.10 -5.39
CA LEU A 1149 62.71 13.97 -6.10
C LEU A 1149 63.54 15.27 -6.15
N ASN A 1150 63.21 16.28 -5.34
CA ASN A 1150 63.88 17.59 -5.24
C ASN A 1150 63.92 18.41 -6.55
N ASN A 1151 62.96 18.22 -7.46
CA ASN A 1151 62.82 19.00 -8.69
C ASN A 1151 61.68 20.02 -8.60
N ILE A 1152 61.87 21.02 -7.73
CA ILE A 1152 60.86 22.05 -7.38
C ILE A 1152 60.34 22.80 -8.61
N LYS A 1153 61.23 23.15 -9.55
CA LYS A 1153 60.84 23.85 -10.79
C LYS A 1153 59.86 23.02 -11.64
N LYS A 1154 60.11 21.71 -11.74
CA LYS A 1154 59.23 20.80 -12.49
C LYS A 1154 57.94 20.53 -11.74
N ALA A 1155 57.99 20.40 -10.42
CA ALA A 1155 56.83 20.22 -9.56
C ALA A 1155 55.86 21.41 -9.69
N ARG A 1156 56.35 22.65 -9.63
CA ARG A 1156 55.50 23.85 -9.80
C ARG A 1156 54.84 23.90 -11.18
N GLN A 1157 55.60 23.64 -12.25
CA GLN A 1157 55.05 23.62 -13.61
C GLN A 1157 53.91 22.59 -13.76
N LEU A 1158 54.07 21.40 -13.18
CA LEU A 1158 53.08 20.33 -13.25
C LEU A 1158 51.87 20.62 -12.36
N ALA A 1159 52.06 21.19 -11.17
CA ALA A 1159 50.97 21.58 -10.28
C ALA A 1159 50.09 22.68 -10.92
N GLU A 1160 50.69 23.69 -11.55
CA GLU A 1160 49.96 24.72 -12.31
C GLU A 1160 49.18 24.11 -13.49
N GLN A 1161 49.77 23.13 -14.18
CA GLN A 1161 49.09 22.41 -15.25
C GLN A 1161 47.90 21.59 -14.73
N ALA A 1162 48.07 20.86 -13.62
CA ALA A 1162 46.98 20.13 -12.97
C ALA A 1162 45.85 21.08 -12.52
N LEU A 1163 46.20 22.25 -11.98
CA LEU A 1163 45.25 23.28 -11.57
C LEU A 1163 44.39 23.79 -12.73
N SER A 1164 44.98 23.91 -13.92
CA SER A 1164 44.24 24.30 -15.13
C SER A 1164 43.19 23.26 -15.54
N TYR A 1165 43.51 21.97 -15.40
CA TYR A 1165 42.55 20.89 -15.63
C TYR A 1165 41.47 20.84 -14.55
N ALA A 1166 41.82 21.07 -13.27
CA ALA A 1166 40.86 21.08 -12.17
C ALA A 1166 39.79 22.17 -12.37
N ARG A 1167 40.20 23.36 -12.82
CA ARG A 1167 39.30 24.49 -13.10
C ARG A 1167 38.43 24.28 -14.33
N SER A 1168 38.90 23.56 -15.35
CA SER A 1168 38.10 23.29 -16.55
C SER A 1168 37.11 22.16 -16.37
N GLN A 1169 37.20 21.40 -15.27
CA GLN A 1169 36.33 20.27 -14.94
C GLN A 1169 35.55 20.48 -13.62
N ASP A 1170 35.62 21.68 -13.03
CA ASP A 1170 34.99 22.04 -11.74
C ASP A 1170 35.28 21.05 -10.58
N ILE A 1171 36.51 20.51 -10.51
CA ILE A 1171 36.94 19.57 -9.45
C ILE A 1171 37.41 20.37 -8.21
N HIS A 1172 36.46 20.92 -7.45
CA HIS A 1172 36.74 21.89 -6.37
C HIS A 1172 37.64 21.37 -5.23
N ASP A 1173 37.53 20.10 -4.84
CA ASP A 1173 38.34 19.56 -3.73
C ASP A 1173 39.81 19.43 -4.12
N LEU A 1174 40.08 18.87 -5.30
CA LEU A 1174 41.43 18.74 -5.84
C LEU A 1174 42.03 20.11 -6.18
N GLN A 1175 41.21 21.07 -6.62
CA GLN A 1175 41.65 22.45 -6.82
C GLN A 1175 42.23 23.05 -5.53
N LYS A 1176 41.52 22.92 -4.39
CA LYS A 1176 42.01 23.40 -3.09
C LYS A 1176 43.29 22.69 -2.66
N GLU A 1177 43.37 21.38 -2.89
CA GLU A 1177 44.56 20.60 -2.56
C GLU A 1177 45.79 21.04 -3.37
N ILE A 1178 45.63 21.25 -4.68
CA ILE A 1178 46.69 21.76 -5.56
C ILE A 1178 47.11 23.17 -5.16
N GLU A 1179 46.15 24.07 -4.91
CA GLU A 1179 46.43 25.45 -4.47
C GLU A 1179 47.18 25.47 -3.13
N SER A 1180 46.79 24.60 -2.18
CA SER A 1180 47.50 24.41 -0.93
C SER A 1180 48.93 23.91 -1.17
N PHE A 1181 49.11 22.86 -1.97
CA PHE A 1181 50.43 22.30 -2.27
C PHE A 1181 51.38 23.34 -2.92
N ILE A 1182 50.87 24.17 -3.83
CA ILE A 1182 51.63 25.27 -4.43
C ILE A 1182 52.02 26.31 -3.37
N ALA A 1183 51.09 26.65 -2.47
CA ALA A 1183 51.30 27.69 -1.46
C ALA A 1183 52.18 27.24 -0.28
N THR A 1184 52.19 25.95 0.07
CA THR A 1184 52.91 25.44 1.25
C THR A 1184 54.17 24.67 0.94
N GLU A 1185 54.12 23.72 -0.02
CA GLU A 1185 55.25 22.83 -0.29
C GLU A 1185 56.17 23.37 -1.39
N LEU A 1186 55.63 24.20 -2.29
CA LEU A 1186 56.37 24.75 -3.43
C LEU A 1186 56.67 26.25 -3.34
N SER A 1187 56.40 26.88 -2.20
CA SER A 1187 56.79 28.28 -1.90
C SER A 1187 58.28 28.38 -1.64
#